data_AF-A0AA41XK85-F1
#
_entry.id   AF-A0AA41XK85-F1
#
_cell.length_a   1.000
_cell.length_b   1.000
_cell.length_c   1.000
_cell.angle_alpha   90.00
_cell.angle_beta   90.00
_cell.angle_gamma   90.00
#
_symmetry.space_group_name_H-M   'P 1'
#
loop_
_entity.id
_entity.type
_entity.pdbx_description
1 polymer ?
#
loop_
_entity_poly.entity_id
_entity_poly.type
_entity_poly.pdbx_seq_one_letter_code
_entity_poly.pdbx_strand_id
1 'polypeptide(L)'
;MGASIPSDPTTRSAGVPFKVAPVPTVSGSVKVGASLTAKPGVWSPVPAFSYQWKRAGVGISGATKSTYVPVAADVGKKLTVTVTGKKTGVTTTSKTSAATVPVAAKDVPFKVAPVPTVSGAVKVGATLTAKPGVWSPVPAFSYQWKRAGAGISGATKSTYVPVAADVGKTLTVTVTGKKTGVTTTSKTSAATVPVAAKDVPFKVAPVPTVSGAVKVGATLTAKPGVWSPVPAFSYQWKRAGVGISGATKSTYVPVAADVGKTLTVTVTGQKTGVTTTSKTSAATAPVVTADKSLTATPVPIVTGTARVGSVLTADAGSWAPAPVAVAYQWIVAGMGVSGATNKTFVLPAEAAGKTVTVAVTGSKAGYTSKTTTSVATAMVEPLEVTSDGPLVIDGKTVVGEVLSVNLGRWSPSSLRYSYQWSNADGAITGATSSTYKLTPADAFSPIQVAVTGSKAGYSPLTRYSDYTAEVHDGVSLLVQGTISTNTAWNKRTTPVVIVTGDLTVAAGKTLTIGEGVVVKFDYGVAMYVPGALVARGSARAPVIFTARSDNSFGGDTRGGTDQPVADSWEAIYVNDSGKVDVTHLESYFGKGFFDGGDEIANGGGFTIADSTVTGSVSLMRGGSESSDRVISLTRNTITDGTIRVELNYPDVHGAVEIADNVLSGFDGQPIAVRQYDLRPSKLGGNTVTGTGINAIFVEGTLVEDWTVPTTGMPFVVGEIGLTIPEGIAMTVLPGTVLKFDQHAEGFSPAPGLTVQGSLSVPGTFDDPVVMTYYNDTTVGGDLGEASGELPPGYIPTGRGDMWQGIIVENAGVFSADNLTIRKAGTACGTVCAKGESTVRLGAVDLEESAAWYCLTLEPDVTGYFHGSVDTCEFGIRRDVFIDSETRFDARSVQWGDGGPPGFNENPQLWNVRFEYDARLDVYPWRGVANEVPLVRAPTPVAAAVDGVCSDVLFVGMMGSGERSSSNTDFLGSRVREILVGASQAYVGDGTTNDVSFNAIGIDYEANAVPILQTPGLSPWGQLEAVSNYVPGAWDGSVRLIAQLEEAVAECGATGQKIVLAGYSQGAWAIHAALNFLEASDSPLLEHIAGVALLADPLRFHGLNITNTGVASPGDGFAATFIGSAGIAYMDWLKSSALAGIDGVDNVTMSEFSYPSSLVDKTVQLCSGGDAVCDTSYILDSSRIGQIDSNFAAGSGIHGSYSTGELRHLGAELRFIALSEAR
;
A
#
# COMPACT_ATOMS: atom_id res chain seq x y z
N MET A 1 -6.24 -39.71 35.93
CA MET A 1 -7.73 -39.66 35.99
C MET A 1 -8.20 -38.98 34.71
N GLY A 2 -9.30 -39.31 34.03
CA GLY A 2 -10.41 -40.23 34.31
C GLY A 2 -11.75 -39.49 34.10
N ALA A 3 -12.82 -40.07 33.54
CA ALA A 3 -13.04 -41.41 32.96
C ALA A 3 -14.33 -41.43 32.08
N SER A 4 -14.75 -42.59 31.56
CA SER A 4 -16.01 -42.73 30.79
C SER A 4 -16.75 -44.09 31.00
N ILE A 5 -18.07 -44.03 31.23
CA ILE A 5 -19.16 -45.02 30.92
C ILE A 5 -19.21 -46.43 31.61
N PRO A 6 -20.43 -46.88 32.08
CA PRO A 6 -20.82 -48.31 32.32
C PRO A 6 -22.32 -48.68 31.93
N SER A 7 -22.90 -49.90 32.08
CA SER A 7 -22.52 -51.30 31.72
C SER A 7 -23.67 -52.39 31.86
N ASP A 8 -23.81 -53.29 30.87
CA ASP A 8 -24.05 -54.79 30.95
C ASP A 8 -25.42 -55.53 31.33
N PRO A 9 -25.59 -56.92 31.30
CA PRO A 9 -26.76 -57.64 30.67
C PRO A 9 -27.46 -58.89 31.39
N THR A 10 -27.53 -60.14 30.81
CA THR A 10 -28.71 -61.12 30.90
C THR A 10 -28.48 -62.70 30.92
N THR A 11 -29.52 -63.61 31.08
CA THR A 11 -29.42 -65.14 31.06
C THR A 11 -30.68 -66.05 30.67
N ARG A 12 -30.49 -67.36 30.26
CA ARG A 12 -31.27 -68.66 30.56
C ARG A 12 -32.27 -69.45 29.58
N SER A 13 -32.29 -70.82 29.60
CA SER A 13 -33.39 -71.87 29.36
C SER A 13 -33.59 -72.77 28.05
N ALA A 14 -34.35 -73.92 28.09
CA ALA A 14 -34.57 -74.98 27.00
C ALA A 14 -35.87 -75.92 27.06
N GLY A 15 -36.31 -76.61 25.97
CA GLY A 15 -37.33 -77.74 25.98
C GLY A 15 -38.30 -78.01 24.76
N VAL A 16 -39.17 -79.05 24.89
CA VAL A 16 -40.48 -79.39 24.22
C VAL A 16 -40.55 -79.79 22.71
N PRO A 17 -41.29 -80.86 22.27
CA PRO A 17 -41.54 -81.20 20.84
C PRO A 17 -42.09 -80.04 19.99
N PHE A 18 -41.89 -80.09 18.66
CA PHE A 18 -42.42 -79.08 17.74
C PHE A 18 -43.96 -79.10 17.65
N LYS A 19 -44.60 -78.41 18.61
CA LYS A 19 -46.03 -78.10 18.69
C LYS A 19 -46.59 -77.53 17.38
N VAL A 20 -45.74 -76.86 16.59
CA VAL A 20 -46.04 -76.42 15.23
C VAL A 20 -44.83 -76.76 14.34
N ALA A 21 -45.01 -77.61 13.33
CA ALA A 21 -43.97 -78.07 12.39
C ALA A 21 -44.48 -78.06 10.92
N PRO A 22 -44.71 -76.87 10.33
CA PRO A 22 -45.40 -76.69 9.06
C PRO A 22 -44.61 -77.20 7.84
N VAL A 23 -45.34 -77.39 6.74
CA VAL A 23 -44.76 -77.70 5.42
C VAL A 23 -44.02 -76.45 4.90
N PRO A 24 -42.76 -76.55 4.46
CA PRO A 24 -42.00 -75.42 3.97
C PRO A 24 -42.61 -74.87 2.68
N THR A 25 -42.70 -73.55 2.58
CA THR A 25 -43.16 -72.86 1.37
C THR A 25 -41.95 -72.38 0.56
N VAL A 26 -41.92 -72.70 -0.74
CA VAL A 26 -41.04 -71.98 -1.68
C VAL A 26 -41.63 -70.60 -1.94
N SER A 27 -40.83 -69.57 -1.73
CA SER A 27 -41.15 -68.17 -2.02
C SER A 27 -40.11 -67.59 -2.99
N GLY A 28 -40.39 -66.41 -3.57
CA GLY A 28 -39.58 -65.84 -4.65
C GLY A 28 -40.14 -66.15 -6.04
N SER A 29 -39.64 -65.46 -7.07
CA SER A 29 -40.14 -65.61 -8.45
C SER A 29 -39.51 -66.82 -9.13
N VAL A 30 -40.33 -67.74 -9.64
CA VAL A 30 -39.89 -68.97 -10.31
C VAL A 30 -39.49 -68.68 -11.76
N LYS A 31 -38.38 -67.95 -11.93
CA LYS A 31 -37.89 -67.39 -13.20
C LYS A 31 -36.36 -67.45 -13.22
N VAL A 32 -35.76 -67.64 -14.40
CA VAL A 32 -34.30 -67.71 -14.56
C VAL A 32 -33.63 -66.45 -13.98
N GLY A 33 -32.67 -66.65 -13.08
CA GLY A 33 -31.91 -65.57 -12.43
C GLY A 33 -32.61 -64.90 -11.23
N ALA A 34 -33.83 -65.30 -10.86
CA ALA A 34 -34.50 -64.81 -9.65
C ALA A 34 -34.32 -65.78 -8.47
N SER A 35 -33.93 -65.28 -7.30
CA SER A 35 -33.71 -66.15 -6.13
C SER A 35 -35.03 -66.68 -5.56
N LEU A 36 -35.15 -68.00 -5.46
CA LEU A 36 -36.14 -68.68 -4.65
C LEU A 36 -35.62 -68.83 -3.22
N THR A 37 -36.52 -68.72 -2.25
CA THR A 37 -36.22 -68.86 -0.82
C THR A 37 -37.20 -69.84 -0.19
N ALA A 38 -36.66 -70.93 0.34
CA ALA A 38 -37.37 -71.90 1.15
C ALA A 38 -37.63 -71.30 2.53
N LYS A 39 -38.90 -71.00 2.82
CA LYS A 39 -39.32 -70.60 4.16
C LYS A 39 -39.86 -71.83 4.88
N PRO A 40 -39.22 -72.32 5.97
CA PRO A 40 -39.74 -73.45 6.73
C PRO A 40 -41.13 -73.20 7.36
N GLY A 41 -41.53 -71.94 7.47
CA GLY A 41 -42.68 -71.51 8.27
C GLY A 41 -42.27 -71.23 9.73
N VAL A 42 -43.22 -70.79 10.56
CA VAL A 42 -42.98 -70.65 12.00
C VAL A 42 -43.08 -72.03 12.64
N TRP A 43 -41.93 -72.56 13.05
CA TRP A 43 -41.87 -73.77 13.87
C TRP A 43 -41.84 -73.36 15.34
N SER A 44 -42.57 -74.06 16.20
CA SER A 44 -42.70 -73.73 17.62
C SER A 44 -42.37 -74.95 18.49
N PRO A 45 -41.30 -74.92 19.31
CA PRO A 45 -40.27 -73.86 19.39
C PRO A 45 -39.41 -73.75 18.12
N VAL A 46 -38.62 -72.69 17.94
CA VAL A 46 -37.88 -72.43 16.68
C VAL A 46 -36.59 -73.27 16.55
N PRO A 47 -36.41 -74.06 15.47
CA PRO A 47 -35.19 -74.84 15.17
C PRO A 47 -34.15 -74.15 14.29
N ALA A 48 -32.96 -74.75 14.24
CA ALA A 48 -32.01 -74.62 13.14
C ALA A 48 -32.43 -75.53 11.97
N PHE A 49 -32.23 -75.08 10.73
CA PHE A 49 -32.76 -75.73 9.53
C PHE A 49 -31.69 -76.13 8.50
N SER A 50 -31.85 -77.30 7.88
CA SER A 50 -31.13 -77.71 6.65
C SER A 50 -32.10 -77.92 5.48
N TYR A 51 -31.59 -77.83 4.24
CA TYR A 51 -32.39 -77.74 3.02
C TYR A 51 -31.82 -78.63 1.91
N GLN A 52 -32.66 -79.07 0.97
CA GLN A 52 -32.24 -79.69 -0.29
C GLN A 52 -33.27 -79.43 -1.39
N TRP A 53 -32.86 -78.75 -2.46
CA TRP A 53 -33.72 -78.48 -3.63
C TRP A 53 -33.71 -79.64 -4.63
N LYS A 54 -34.83 -79.84 -5.34
CA LYS A 54 -35.02 -80.94 -6.30
C LYS A 54 -35.73 -80.45 -7.57
N ARG A 55 -35.23 -80.84 -8.74
CA ARG A 55 -35.79 -80.57 -10.08
C ARG A 55 -36.54 -81.80 -10.55
N ALA A 56 -37.84 -81.66 -10.85
CA ALA A 56 -38.70 -82.77 -11.25
C ALA A 56 -38.63 -84.01 -10.32
N GLY A 57 -38.46 -83.78 -9.02
CA GLY A 57 -38.33 -84.82 -7.98
C GLY A 57 -36.89 -85.27 -7.66
N VAL A 58 -35.94 -85.11 -8.59
CA VAL A 58 -34.53 -85.50 -8.41
C VAL A 58 -33.72 -84.39 -7.74
N GLY A 59 -32.87 -84.73 -6.76
CA GLY A 59 -32.04 -83.76 -6.04
C GLY A 59 -31.10 -82.97 -6.96
N ILE A 60 -31.07 -81.66 -6.80
CA ILE A 60 -30.11 -80.79 -7.50
C ILE A 60 -28.82 -80.78 -6.69
N SER A 61 -27.72 -81.27 -7.27
CA SER A 61 -26.42 -81.34 -6.58
C SER A 61 -25.97 -79.95 -6.10
N GLY A 62 -25.39 -79.89 -4.90
CA GLY A 62 -24.95 -78.65 -4.24
C GLY A 62 -26.05 -77.69 -3.79
N ALA A 63 -27.32 -77.91 -4.16
CA ALA A 63 -28.42 -77.00 -3.82
C ALA A 63 -29.00 -77.28 -2.41
N THR A 64 -28.17 -77.06 -1.39
CA THR A 64 -28.46 -77.35 0.03
C THR A 64 -28.73 -76.10 0.88
N LYS A 65 -28.69 -74.91 0.28
CA LYS A 65 -28.97 -73.63 0.96
C LYS A 65 -30.47 -73.38 1.09
N SER A 66 -30.86 -72.49 2.00
CA SER A 66 -32.23 -71.97 2.11
C SER A 66 -32.71 -71.24 0.85
N THR A 67 -31.80 -70.93 -0.08
CA THR A 67 -32.11 -70.29 -1.36
C THR A 67 -31.60 -71.10 -2.57
N TYR A 68 -32.27 -70.94 -3.70
CA TYR A 68 -31.85 -71.48 -5.00
C TYR A 68 -32.23 -70.51 -6.12
N VAL A 69 -31.28 -70.18 -7.01
CA VAL A 69 -31.55 -69.36 -8.20
C VAL A 69 -31.74 -70.30 -9.38
N PRO A 70 -32.94 -70.38 -10.00
CA PRO A 70 -33.15 -71.21 -11.17
C PRO A 70 -32.32 -70.73 -12.36
N VAL A 71 -31.76 -71.67 -13.10
CA VAL A 71 -30.96 -71.44 -14.31
C VAL A 71 -31.77 -71.84 -15.56
N ALA A 72 -31.22 -71.62 -16.76
CA ALA A 72 -31.91 -71.95 -18.01
C ALA A 72 -32.37 -73.42 -18.10
N ALA A 73 -31.61 -74.35 -17.51
CA ALA A 73 -31.96 -75.78 -17.44
C ALA A 73 -33.16 -76.13 -16.52
N ASP A 74 -33.65 -75.17 -15.72
CA ASP A 74 -34.88 -75.33 -14.95
C ASP A 74 -36.14 -74.93 -15.74
N VAL A 75 -36.00 -74.22 -16.88
CA VAL A 75 -37.14 -73.67 -17.64
C VAL A 75 -38.11 -74.79 -18.04
N GLY A 76 -39.40 -74.55 -17.79
CA GLY A 76 -40.46 -75.55 -18.02
C GLY A 76 -40.50 -76.71 -17.02
N LYS A 77 -39.56 -76.82 -16.07
CA LYS A 77 -39.54 -77.84 -15.01
C LYS A 77 -40.09 -77.27 -13.69
N LYS A 78 -40.65 -78.14 -12.86
CA LYS A 78 -41.09 -77.80 -11.49
C LYS A 78 -39.99 -78.12 -10.48
N LEU A 79 -39.87 -77.28 -9.44
CA LEU A 79 -38.89 -77.40 -8.37
C LEU A 79 -39.58 -77.72 -7.03
N THR A 80 -38.88 -78.35 -6.10
CA THR A 80 -39.31 -78.56 -4.70
C THR A 80 -38.13 -78.35 -3.76
N VAL A 81 -38.38 -78.16 -2.47
CA VAL A 81 -37.35 -78.15 -1.43
C VAL A 81 -37.76 -78.99 -0.22
N THR A 82 -36.90 -79.91 0.21
CA THR A 82 -37.02 -80.60 1.49
C THR A 82 -36.32 -79.77 2.56
N VAL A 83 -36.96 -79.56 3.72
CA VAL A 83 -36.45 -78.76 4.83
C VAL A 83 -36.59 -79.54 6.14
N THR A 84 -35.54 -79.50 6.96
CA THR A 84 -35.40 -80.30 8.19
C THR A 84 -35.06 -79.40 9.37
N GLY A 85 -35.87 -79.43 10.44
CA GLY A 85 -35.69 -78.61 11.65
C GLY A 85 -35.21 -79.41 12.86
N LYS A 86 -34.18 -78.91 13.57
CA LYS A 86 -33.58 -79.48 14.79
C LYS A 86 -33.41 -78.40 15.87
N LYS A 87 -33.78 -78.68 17.13
CA LYS A 87 -33.55 -77.81 18.30
C LYS A 87 -33.27 -78.65 19.54
N THR A 88 -32.41 -78.18 20.45
CA THR A 88 -32.14 -78.87 21.72
C THR A 88 -33.38 -78.89 22.62
N GLY A 89 -33.69 -80.06 23.18
CA GLY A 89 -34.94 -80.35 23.89
C GLY A 89 -36.09 -80.82 22.98
N VAL A 90 -35.85 -81.00 21.68
CA VAL A 90 -36.91 -81.16 20.66
C VAL A 90 -36.62 -82.26 19.65
N THR A 91 -37.63 -83.05 19.29
CA THR A 91 -37.53 -84.09 18.26
C THR A 91 -37.35 -83.48 16.86
N THR A 92 -36.25 -83.83 16.18
CA THR A 92 -35.96 -83.40 14.80
C THR A 92 -37.07 -83.86 13.83
N THR A 93 -37.42 -83.05 12.83
CA THR A 93 -38.47 -83.38 11.84
C THR A 93 -38.15 -82.79 10.46
N SER A 94 -38.55 -83.49 9.40
CA SER A 94 -38.42 -83.05 8.00
C SER A 94 -39.77 -82.91 7.32
N LYS A 95 -39.89 -81.95 6.39
CA LYS A 95 -41.07 -81.71 5.54
C LYS A 95 -40.59 -81.29 4.14
N THR A 96 -41.34 -81.62 3.08
CA THR A 96 -41.01 -81.21 1.70
C THR A 96 -42.09 -80.27 1.16
N SER A 97 -41.68 -79.23 0.44
CA SER A 97 -42.60 -78.25 -0.13
C SER A 97 -43.49 -78.86 -1.21
N ALA A 98 -44.63 -78.22 -1.45
CA ALA A 98 -45.33 -78.37 -2.73
C ALA A 98 -44.38 -78.03 -3.90
N ALA A 99 -44.66 -78.59 -5.08
CA ALA A 99 -43.92 -78.29 -6.29
C ALA A 99 -44.26 -76.90 -6.82
N THR A 100 -43.26 -76.14 -7.26
CA THR A 100 -43.44 -74.83 -7.88
C THR A 100 -44.24 -74.94 -9.19
N VAL A 101 -44.71 -73.80 -9.69
CA VAL A 101 -45.00 -73.65 -11.11
C VAL A 101 -43.75 -73.93 -11.96
N PRO A 102 -43.89 -74.27 -13.26
CA PRO A 102 -42.76 -74.40 -14.17
C PRO A 102 -41.94 -73.10 -14.26
N VAL A 103 -40.60 -73.19 -14.32
CA VAL A 103 -39.72 -72.00 -14.34
C VAL A 103 -39.82 -71.24 -15.67
N ALA A 104 -39.85 -69.90 -15.62
CA ALA A 104 -39.96 -69.01 -16.80
C ALA A 104 -38.63 -68.36 -17.22
N ALA A 105 -38.52 -67.94 -18.49
CA ALA A 105 -37.35 -67.23 -19.07
C ALA A 105 -37.28 -65.73 -18.70
N LYS A 106 -36.20 -65.03 -19.10
CA LYS A 106 -35.91 -63.60 -18.81
C LYS A 106 -36.50 -62.64 -19.87
N ASP A 107 -36.71 -61.36 -19.51
CA ASP A 107 -37.36 -60.33 -20.35
C ASP A 107 -36.39 -59.23 -20.85
N VAL A 108 -36.78 -58.46 -21.88
CA VAL A 108 -36.04 -57.34 -22.51
C VAL A 108 -36.88 -56.04 -22.63
N PRO A 109 -36.35 -54.82 -22.79
CA PRO A 109 -37.16 -53.59 -22.81
C PRO A 109 -37.93 -53.31 -24.12
N PHE A 110 -38.94 -52.43 -24.07
CA PHE A 110 -39.63 -51.88 -25.26
C PHE A 110 -38.72 -50.92 -26.06
N LYS A 111 -38.88 -50.88 -27.39
CA LYS A 111 -38.14 -49.98 -28.29
C LYS A 111 -38.78 -48.59 -28.43
N VAL A 112 -40.12 -48.50 -28.37
CA VAL A 112 -40.88 -47.23 -28.52
C VAL A 112 -42.07 -47.22 -27.55
N ALA A 113 -42.18 -46.15 -26.75
CA ALA A 113 -43.23 -45.98 -25.72
C ALA A 113 -43.61 -44.48 -25.51
N PRO A 114 -44.47 -43.90 -26.37
CA PRO A 114 -44.88 -42.49 -26.31
C PRO A 114 -45.83 -42.13 -25.15
N VAL A 115 -46.01 -40.82 -24.96
CA VAL A 115 -46.90 -40.22 -23.95
C VAL A 115 -48.36 -40.17 -24.46
N PRO A 116 -49.37 -40.56 -23.66
CA PRO A 116 -50.77 -40.58 -24.06
C PRO A 116 -51.44 -39.19 -24.07
N THR A 117 -52.54 -39.05 -24.84
CA THR A 117 -53.35 -37.82 -24.94
C THR A 117 -54.82 -38.05 -24.57
N VAL A 118 -55.59 -36.97 -24.40
CA VAL A 118 -57.01 -36.99 -23.99
C VAL A 118 -57.85 -36.13 -24.96
N SER A 119 -59.06 -36.58 -25.30
CA SER A 119 -60.00 -35.86 -26.17
C SER A 119 -61.45 -36.04 -25.75
N GLY A 120 -62.25 -34.97 -25.81
CA GLY A 120 -63.69 -34.96 -25.57
C GLY A 120 -64.17 -33.58 -25.11
N ALA A 121 -65.48 -33.34 -25.07
CA ALA A 121 -66.02 -32.10 -24.53
C ALA A 121 -65.98 -32.16 -23.00
N VAL A 122 -65.14 -31.33 -22.37
CA VAL A 122 -64.99 -31.28 -20.91
C VAL A 122 -66.19 -30.53 -20.32
N LYS A 123 -67.32 -31.24 -20.11
CA LYS A 123 -68.51 -30.73 -19.42
C LYS A 123 -69.29 -31.83 -18.72
N VAL A 124 -70.17 -31.48 -17.78
CA VAL A 124 -70.87 -32.47 -16.95
C VAL A 124 -71.77 -33.33 -17.84
N GLY A 125 -71.63 -34.65 -17.75
CA GLY A 125 -72.39 -35.59 -18.57
C GLY A 125 -71.91 -35.72 -20.03
N ALA A 126 -70.73 -35.20 -20.39
CA ALA A 126 -70.09 -35.45 -21.68
C ALA A 126 -68.85 -36.35 -21.53
N THR A 127 -68.55 -37.18 -22.53
CA THR A 127 -67.49 -38.22 -22.42
C THR A 127 -66.12 -37.74 -22.88
N LEU A 128 -65.08 -38.08 -22.12
CA LEU A 128 -63.66 -37.95 -22.47
C LEU A 128 -63.03 -39.31 -22.79
N THR A 129 -62.00 -39.32 -23.62
CA THR A 129 -61.32 -40.53 -24.12
C THR A 129 -59.80 -40.37 -24.13
N ALA A 130 -59.07 -41.39 -23.67
CA ALA A 130 -57.62 -41.49 -23.66
C ALA A 130 -57.07 -42.20 -24.92
N LYS A 131 -55.87 -41.81 -25.38
CA LYS A 131 -55.21 -42.34 -26.58
C LYS A 131 -53.73 -42.67 -26.28
N PRO A 132 -53.29 -43.95 -26.28
CA PRO A 132 -51.93 -44.36 -25.89
C PRO A 132 -50.75 -43.92 -26.77
N GLY A 133 -51.01 -43.53 -28.03
CA GLY A 133 -49.97 -43.47 -29.06
C GLY A 133 -49.54 -44.86 -29.56
N VAL A 134 -48.58 -44.91 -30.50
CA VAL A 134 -48.08 -46.16 -31.10
C VAL A 134 -46.85 -46.65 -30.33
N TRP A 135 -46.92 -47.87 -29.80
CA TRP A 135 -45.84 -48.51 -29.02
C TRP A 135 -45.22 -49.67 -29.80
N SER A 136 -43.92 -49.91 -29.63
CA SER A 136 -43.20 -50.97 -30.34
C SER A 136 -42.24 -51.76 -29.43
N PRO A 137 -42.31 -53.11 -29.40
CA PRO A 137 -43.37 -53.94 -29.98
C PRO A 137 -44.74 -53.67 -29.31
N VAL A 138 -45.85 -53.78 -30.07
CA VAL A 138 -47.20 -53.42 -29.58
C VAL A 138 -47.59 -54.23 -28.32
N PRO A 139 -47.93 -53.60 -27.19
CA PRO A 139 -48.34 -54.25 -25.94
C PRO A 139 -49.86 -54.30 -25.74
N ALA A 140 -50.31 -54.99 -24.69
CA ALA A 140 -51.61 -54.74 -24.09
C ALA A 140 -51.55 -53.51 -23.17
N PHE A 141 -52.57 -52.66 -23.21
CA PHE A 141 -52.65 -51.42 -22.41
C PHE A 141 -53.61 -51.53 -21.23
N SER A 142 -53.26 -50.85 -20.14
CA SER A 142 -54.14 -50.56 -19.00
C SER A 142 -54.08 -49.07 -18.68
N TYR A 143 -55.15 -48.52 -18.10
CA TYR A 143 -55.33 -47.08 -17.87
C TYR A 143 -55.64 -46.81 -16.39
N GLN A 144 -55.26 -45.64 -15.90
CA GLN A 144 -55.71 -45.10 -14.61
C GLN A 144 -55.86 -43.58 -14.72
N TRP A 145 -57.10 -43.09 -14.65
CA TRP A 145 -57.40 -41.66 -14.61
C TRP A 145 -57.10 -41.08 -13.22
N LYS A 146 -56.73 -39.80 -13.20
CA LYS A 146 -56.31 -39.08 -12.01
C LYS A 146 -56.94 -37.69 -11.99
N ARG A 147 -57.40 -37.23 -10.82
CA ARG A 147 -57.93 -35.89 -10.59
C ARG A 147 -56.89 -35.11 -9.79
N ALA A 148 -56.41 -33.99 -10.33
CA ALA A 148 -55.33 -33.20 -9.72
C ALA A 148 -54.12 -34.06 -9.25
N GLY A 149 -53.71 -35.04 -10.06
CA GLY A 149 -52.58 -35.96 -9.78
C GLY A 149 -52.92 -37.21 -8.97
N ALA A 150 -53.98 -37.20 -8.15
CA ALA A 150 -54.40 -38.36 -7.35
C ALA A 150 -55.25 -39.36 -8.16
N GLY A 151 -55.06 -40.66 -7.95
CA GLY A 151 -55.80 -41.72 -8.64
C GLY A 151 -57.30 -41.71 -8.32
N ILE A 152 -58.15 -41.65 -9.36
CA ILE A 152 -59.60 -41.77 -9.19
C ILE A 152 -59.95 -43.26 -9.08
N SER A 153 -60.48 -43.68 -7.93
CA SER A 153 -60.86 -45.09 -7.70
C SER A 153 -61.84 -45.58 -8.77
N GLY A 154 -61.59 -46.80 -9.29
CA GLY A 154 -62.39 -47.43 -10.34
C GLY A 154 -62.25 -46.84 -11.76
N ALA A 155 -61.59 -45.69 -11.94
CA ALA A 155 -61.46 -45.03 -13.24
C ALA A 155 -60.31 -45.61 -14.09
N THR A 156 -60.43 -46.89 -14.49
CA THR A 156 -59.39 -47.67 -15.18
C THR A 156 -59.68 -47.96 -16.66
N LYS A 157 -60.77 -47.39 -17.20
CA LYS A 157 -61.16 -47.52 -18.61
C LYS A 157 -60.42 -46.48 -19.48
N SER A 158 -60.41 -46.70 -20.80
CA SER A 158 -59.94 -45.70 -21.78
C SER A 158 -60.83 -44.45 -21.90
N THR A 159 -61.96 -44.39 -21.17
CA THR A 159 -62.89 -43.25 -21.15
C THR A 159 -63.29 -42.85 -19.74
N TYR A 160 -63.68 -41.58 -19.57
CA TYR A 160 -64.21 -41.02 -18.32
C TYR A 160 -65.25 -39.95 -18.63
N VAL A 161 -66.34 -39.89 -17.86
CA VAL A 161 -67.37 -38.84 -17.96
C VAL A 161 -67.21 -37.93 -16.74
N PRO A 162 -66.84 -36.64 -16.89
CA PRO A 162 -66.76 -35.72 -15.76
C PRO A 162 -68.14 -35.56 -15.11
N VAL A 163 -68.17 -35.71 -13.79
CA VAL A 163 -69.34 -35.50 -12.94
C VAL A 163 -69.26 -34.14 -12.25
N ALA A 164 -70.25 -33.78 -11.42
CA ALA A 164 -70.24 -32.51 -10.69
C ALA A 164 -68.96 -32.31 -9.83
N ALA A 165 -68.39 -33.39 -9.28
CA ALA A 165 -67.15 -33.36 -8.49
C ALA A 165 -65.86 -33.11 -9.33
N ASP A 166 -65.95 -33.08 -10.66
CA ASP A 166 -64.86 -32.68 -11.56
C ASP A 166 -64.94 -31.20 -11.96
N VAL A 167 -66.03 -30.50 -11.63
CA VAL A 167 -66.17 -29.06 -11.91
C VAL A 167 -65.06 -28.29 -11.19
N GLY A 168 -64.37 -27.42 -11.94
CA GLY A 168 -63.19 -26.70 -11.46
C GLY A 168 -61.90 -27.52 -11.34
N LYS A 169 -61.88 -28.83 -11.67
CA LYS A 169 -60.70 -29.71 -11.51
C LYS A 169 -60.15 -30.19 -12.86
N THR A 170 -58.86 -30.53 -12.86
CA THR A 170 -58.12 -31.03 -14.02
C THR A 170 -57.90 -32.54 -13.92
N LEU A 171 -57.87 -33.23 -15.07
CA LEU A 171 -57.76 -34.68 -15.17
C LEU A 171 -56.53 -35.10 -15.98
N THR A 172 -55.83 -36.17 -15.56
CA THR A 172 -54.77 -36.85 -16.34
C THR A 172 -55.05 -38.35 -16.43
N VAL A 173 -54.35 -39.06 -17.31
CA VAL A 173 -54.41 -40.53 -17.41
C VAL A 173 -53.02 -41.15 -17.52
N THR A 174 -52.71 -42.07 -16.61
CA THR A 174 -51.54 -42.96 -16.73
C THR A 174 -51.91 -44.17 -17.58
N VAL A 175 -51.06 -44.54 -18.53
CA VAL A 175 -51.21 -45.70 -19.42
C VAL A 175 -49.98 -46.60 -19.28
N THR A 176 -50.23 -47.90 -19.08
CA THR A 176 -49.19 -48.92 -18.85
C THR A 176 -49.27 -50.00 -19.93
N GLY A 177 -48.16 -50.22 -20.65
CA GLY A 177 -48.00 -51.23 -21.68
C GLY A 177 -47.25 -52.46 -21.17
N LYS A 178 -47.86 -53.65 -21.31
CA LYS A 178 -47.30 -54.95 -20.91
C LYS A 178 -47.28 -55.96 -22.07
N LYS A 179 -46.20 -56.73 -22.20
CA LYS A 179 -46.07 -57.83 -23.17
C LYS A 179 -45.15 -58.92 -22.60
N THR A 180 -45.46 -60.20 -22.79
CA THR A 180 -44.64 -61.32 -22.30
C THR A 180 -43.27 -61.32 -22.95
N GLY A 181 -42.22 -61.59 -22.17
CA GLY A 181 -40.82 -61.46 -22.62
C GLY A 181 -40.34 -60.00 -22.68
N VAL A 182 -41.19 -59.03 -22.33
CA VAL A 182 -40.85 -57.59 -22.40
C VAL A 182 -41.09 -56.88 -21.06
N THR A 183 -40.12 -56.09 -20.62
CA THR A 183 -40.19 -55.26 -19.41
C THR A 183 -41.35 -54.27 -19.51
N THR A 184 -42.25 -54.28 -18.52
CA THR A 184 -43.48 -53.46 -18.51
C THR A 184 -43.16 -51.98 -18.26
N THR A 185 -43.76 -51.08 -19.05
CA THR A 185 -43.44 -49.63 -19.05
C THR A 185 -44.73 -48.78 -18.99
N SER A 186 -44.66 -47.61 -18.35
CA SER A 186 -45.80 -46.68 -18.20
C SER A 186 -45.47 -45.24 -18.60
N LYS A 187 -46.48 -44.49 -19.07
CA LYS A 187 -46.42 -43.04 -19.38
C LYS A 187 -47.73 -42.35 -18.95
N THR A 188 -47.70 -41.05 -18.64
CA THR A 188 -48.88 -40.29 -18.16
C THR A 188 -49.13 -39.07 -19.03
N SER A 189 -50.40 -38.76 -19.32
CA SER A 189 -50.79 -37.63 -20.15
C SER A 189 -50.55 -36.27 -19.48
N ALA A 190 -50.55 -35.21 -20.30
CA ALA A 190 -50.83 -33.86 -19.84
C ALA A 190 -52.26 -33.74 -19.25
N ALA A 191 -52.52 -32.67 -18.52
CA ALA A 191 -53.78 -32.42 -17.82
C ALA A 191 -54.84 -31.72 -18.68
N THR A 192 -56.12 -31.98 -18.42
CA THR A 192 -57.26 -31.29 -19.04
C THR A 192 -57.59 -29.94 -18.39
N VAL A 193 -58.46 -29.17 -19.05
CA VAL A 193 -59.21 -28.03 -18.48
C VAL A 193 -60.41 -28.47 -17.58
N PRO A 194 -61.17 -27.53 -16.95
CA PRO A 194 -62.46 -27.75 -16.22
C PRO A 194 -63.80 -27.83 -17.06
N VAL A 195 -65.03 -27.76 -16.44
CA VAL A 195 -66.33 -28.44 -16.84
C VAL A 195 -67.69 -27.58 -16.79
N ALA A 196 -68.74 -27.67 -17.70
CA ALA A 196 -69.98 -26.73 -17.87
C ALA A 196 -71.50 -27.25 -18.27
N ALA A 197 -72.51 -26.39 -18.75
CA ALA A 197 -74.06 -26.51 -18.67
C ALA A 197 -75.12 -26.32 -19.91
N LYS A 198 -76.40 -25.75 -19.79
CA LYS A 198 -77.69 -25.85 -20.67
C LYS A 198 -78.89 -24.75 -20.57
N ASP A 199 -80.02 -24.73 -21.40
CA ASP A 199 -81.08 -23.62 -21.68
C ASP A 199 -82.65 -23.93 -21.97
N VAL A 200 -83.60 -22.93 -22.31
CA VAL A 200 -85.15 -22.98 -22.49
C VAL A 200 -86.02 -21.82 -23.28
N PRO A 201 -87.35 -21.99 -23.73
CA PRO A 201 -88.37 -21.29 -24.71
C PRO A 201 -88.69 -19.72 -24.96
N PHE A 202 -89.82 -19.26 -25.68
CA PHE A 202 -90.25 -17.87 -26.22
C PHE A 202 -91.76 -17.37 -26.15
N LYS A 203 -92.03 -16.03 -26.24
CA LYS A 203 -93.35 -15.30 -26.15
C LYS A 203 -93.61 -13.94 -26.91
N VAL A 204 -92.65 -13.05 -27.22
CA VAL A 204 -92.91 -11.66 -27.77
C VAL A 204 -91.98 -11.24 -28.94
N ALA A 205 -92.47 -10.50 -29.96
CA ALA A 205 -91.72 -10.15 -31.19
C ALA A 205 -92.09 -8.81 -31.93
N PRO A 206 -91.54 -7.64 -31.52
CA PRO A 206 -91.75 -6.32 -32.18
C PRO A 206 -90.96 -6.04 -33.48
N VAL A 207 -91.30 -4.91 -34.13
CA VAL A 207 -90.72 -4.40 -35.38
C VAL A 207 -89.36 -3.68 -35.14
N PRO A 208 -88.33 -3.90 -35.98
CA PRO A 208 -86.99 -3.37 -35.76
C PRO A 208 -86.79 -1.92 -36.24
N THR A 209 -85.88 -1.20 -35.62
CA THR A 209 -85.39 0.13 -36.05
C THR A 209 -83.92 0.09 -36.46
N VAL A 210 -83.44 1.13 -37.16
CA VAL A 210 -82.03 1.27 -37.58
C VAL A 210 -81.43 2.50 -36.89
N SER A 211 -80.21 2.37 -36.36
CA SER A 211 -79.45 3.49 -35.78
C SER A 211 -77.96 3.40 -36.08
N GLY A 212 -77.33 4.54 -36.36
CA GLY A 212 -75.92 4.69 -36.72
C GLY A 212 -75.74 5.83 -37.72
N ALA A 213 -74.50 6.32 -37.88
CA ALA A 213 -74.22 7.33 -38.90
C ALA A 213 -74.36 6.72 -40.30
N VAL A 214 -75.19 7.31 -41.16
CA VAL A 214 -75.52 6.79 -42.49
C VAL A 214 -74.43 7.20 -43.49
N LYS A 215 -73.26 6.60 -43.34
CA LYS A 215 -72.07 6.87 -44.16
C LYS A 215 -71.25 5.61 -44.43
N VAL A 216 -70.49 5.61 -45.52
CA VAL A 216 -69.63 4.49 -45.92
C VAL A 216 -68.67 4.16 -44.78
N GLY A 217 -68.44 2.88 -44.55
CA GLY A 217 -67.51 2.41 -43.52
C GLY A 217 -68.01 2.55 -42.08
N ALA A 218 -69.05 3.34 -41.80
CA ALA A 218 -69.69 3.41 -40.49
C ALA A 218 -70.70 2.28 -40.30
N THR A 219 -70.93 1.90 -39.04
CA THR A 219 -71.75 0.73 -38.70
C THR A 219 -73.19 1.15 -38.41
N LEU A 220 -74.09 0.90 -39.36
CA LEU A 220 -75.53 0.91 -39.09
C LEU A 220 -75.91 -0.33 -38.28
N THR A 221 -76.73 -0.15 -37.26
CA THR A 221 -77.13 -1.21 -36.33
C THR A 221 -78.65 -1.35 -36.32
N ALA A 222 -79.12 -2.56 -36.57
CA ALA A 222 -80.51 -2.96 -36.42
C ALA A 222 -80.82 -3.24 -34.94
N LYS A 223 -81.90 -2.65 -34.43
CA LYS A 223 -82.40 -2.85 -33.07
C LYS A 223 -83.71 -3.64 -33.14
N PRO A 224 -83.74 -4.92 -32.73
CA PRO A 224 -84.93 -5.78 -32.85
C PRO A 224 -86.16 -5.35 -32.03
N GLY A 225 -86.00 -4.42 -31.09
CA GLY A 225 -86.93 -4.20 -29.99
C GLY A 225 -86.79 -5.26 -28.89
N VAL A 226 -87.64 -5.19 -27.86
CA VAL A 226 -87.63 -6.17 -26.75
C VAL A 226 -88.47 -7.39 -27.12
N TRP A 227 -87.80 -8.53 -27.25
CA TRP A 227 -88.41 -9.85 -27.45
C TRP A 227 -88.31 -10.62 -26.13
N SER A 228 -89.33 -11.41 -25.81
CA SER A 228 -89.44 -12.04 -24.48
C SER A 228 -89.74 -13.54 -24.58
N PRO A 229 -89.04 -14.37 -23.78
CA PRO A 229 -87.64 -14.17 -23.38
C PRO A 229 -86.73 -13.85 -24.59
N VAL A 230 -85.50 -13.41 -24.31
CA VAL A 230 -84.65 -12.75 -25.31
C VAL A 230 -84.05 -13.73 -26.34
N PRO A 231 -84.17 -13.47 -27.65
CA PRO A 231 -83.50 -14.22 -28.73
C PRO A 231 -82.03 -13.84 -28.98
N ALA A 232 -81.29 -14.78 -29.55
CA ALA A 232 -80.26 -14.48 -30.55
C ALA A 232 -80.93 -14.20 -31.91
N PHE A 233 -80.37 -13.31 -32.72
CA PHE A 233 -81.03 -12.82 -33.94
C PHE A 233 -80.18 -13.01 -35.22
N SER A 234 -80.85 -13.31 -36.33
CA SER A 234 -80.34 -13.20 -37.71
C SER A 234 -81.06 -12.07 -38.47
N TYR A 235 -80.46 -11.56 -39.55
CA TYR A 235 -80.89 -10.31 -40.19
C TYR A 235 -80.79 -10.40 -41.72
N GLN A 236 -81.30 -9.39 -42.44
CA GLN A 236 -81.06 -9.18 -43.88
C GLN A 236 -81.26 -7.70 -44.27
N TRP A 237 -80.20 -7.03 -44.74
CA TRP A 237 -80.25 -5.62 -45.16
C TRP A 237 -80.59 -5.44 -46.64
N LYS A 238 -81.12 -4.27 -47.02
CA LYS A 238 -81.55 -3.94 -48.39
C LYS A 238 -81.16 -2.51 -48.78
N ARG A 239 -80.69 -2.31 -50.02
CA ARG A 239 -80.32 -1.03 -50.66
C ARG A 239 -81.41 -0.60 -51.62
N ALA A 240 -81.97 0.59 -51.45
CA ALA A 240 -83.09 1.10 -52.25
C ALA A 240 -84.23 0.06 -52.43
N GLY A 241 -84.53 -0.69 -51.37
CA GLY A 241 -85.54 -1.77 -51.35
C GLY A 241 -85.03 -3.18 -51.73
N VAL A 242 -83.93 -3.31 -52.46
CA VAL A 242 -83.41 -4.60 -52.96
C VAL A 242 -82.43 -5.25 -51.97
N GLY A 243 -82.60 -6.54 -51.70
CA GLY A 243 -81.76 -7.28 -50.74
C GLY A 243 -80.27 -7.30 -51.12
N ILE A 244 -79.41 -6.92 -50.18
CA ILE A 244 -77.96 -6.91 -50.39
C ILE A 244 -77.42 -8.32 -50.07
N SER A 245 -76.84 -9.00 -51.06
CA SER A 245 -76.31 -10.35 -50.88
C SER A 245 -75.27 -10.42 -49.75
N GLY A 246 -75.39 -11.44 -48.89
CA GLY A 246 -74.51 -11.64 -47.73
C GLY A 246 -74.70 -10.67 -46.55
N ALA A 247 -75.54 -9.65 -46.66
CA ALA A 247 -75.72 -8.63 -45.62
C ALA A 247 -76.70 -9.10 -44.51
N THR A 248 -76.33 -10.14 -43.76
CA THR A 248 -77.24 -10.86 -42.82
C THR A 248 -76.94 -10.65 -41.32
N LYS A 249 -76.06 -9.71 -40.98
CA LYS A 249 -75.68 -9.40 -39.58
C LYS A 249 -76.60 -8.35 -38.96
N SER A 250 -76.60 -8.27 -37.62
CA SER A 250 -77.25 -7.19 -36.84
C SER A 250 -76.80 -5.80 -37.25
N THR A 251 -75.64 -5.70 -37.88
CA THR A 251 -75.07 -4.47 -38.40
C THR A 251 -74.80 -4.56 -39.89
N TYR A 252 -74.96 -3.46 -40.61
CA TYR A 252 -74.43 -3.29 -41.95
C TYR A 252 -73.48 -2.10 -42.01
N VAL A 253 -72.40 -2.27 -42.76
CA VAL A 253 -71.45 -1.20 -43.06
C VAL A 253 -71.67 -0.83 -44.52
N PRO A 254 -72.21 0.36 -44.83
CA PRO A 254 -72.37 0.79 -46.20
C PRO A 254 -71.00 0.83 -46.90
N VAL A 255 -70.97 0.39 -48.16
CA VAL A 255 -69.79 0.40 -49.02
C VAL A 255 -69.91 1.52 -50.06
N ALA A 256 -68.87 1.77 -50.87
CA ALA A 256 -68.90 2.86 -51.86
C ALA A 256 -70.11 2.79 -52.83
N ALA A 257 -70.61 1.59 -53.13
CA ALA A 257 -71.80 1.38 -53.96
C ALA A 257 -73.15 1.71 -53.26
N ASP A 258 -73.15 2.10 -51.99
CA ASP A 258 -74.31 2.64 -51.27
C ASP A 258 -74.43 4.17 -51.36
N VAL A 259 -73.36 4.88 -51.75
CA VAL A 259 -73.32 6.36 -51.72
C VAL A 259 -74.49 6.97 -52.51
N GLY A 260 -75.19 7.91 -51.89
CA GLY A 260 -76.40 8.54 -52.42
C GLY A 260 -77.67 7.68 -52.34
N LYS A 261 -77.62 6.46 -51.78
CA LYS A 261 -78.78 5.54 -51.67
C LYS A 261 -79.18 5.28 -50.21
N THR A 262 -80.42 4.81 -50.02
CA THR A 262 -81.05 4.56 -48.71
C THR A 262 -81.10 3.07 -48.36
N LEU A 263 -81.20 2.74 -47.06
CA LEU A 263 -81.04 1.37 -46.52
C LEU A 263 -82.19 0.95 -45.58
N THR A 264 -82.50 -0.36 -45.52
CA THR A 264 -83.49 -0.99 -44.60
C THR A 264 -82.99 -2.36 -44.10
N VAL A 265 -83.62 -2.94 -43.06
CA VAL A 265 -83.23 -4.26 -42.50
C VAL A 265 -84.42 -5.13 -42.06
N THR A 266 -84.33 -6.44 -42.31
CA THR A 266 -85.20 -7.51 -41.80
C THR A 266 -84.48 -8.28 -40.68
N VAL A 267 -85.21 -8.82 -39.70
CA VAL A 267 -84.71 -9.37 -38.41
C VAL A 267 -85.49 -10.62 -38.00
N THR A 268 -84.83 -11.63 -37.44
CA THR A 268 -85.38 -12.95 -37.08
C THR A 268 -84.78 -13.47 -35.76
N GLY A 269 -85.55 -13.87 -34.75
CA GLY A 269 -85.05 -14.31 -33.44
C GLY A 269 -85.22 -15.82 -33.14
N GLN A 270 -84.23 -16.46 -32.51
CA GLN A 270 -84.13 -17.87 -32.06
C GLN A 270 -83.35 -17.99 -30.72
N LYS A 271 -83.52 -19.04 -29.90
CA LYS A 271 -82.69 -19.30 -28.70
C LYS A 271 -82.60 -20.81 -28.39
N THR A 272 -81.64 -21.26 -27.59
CA THR A 272 -81.50 -22.67 -27.22
C THR A 272 -82.70 -23.19 -26.42
N GLY A 273 -83.30 -24.29 -26.89
CA GLY A 273 -84.58 -24.77 -26.39
C GLY A 273 -85.80 -24.00 -26.93
N VAL A 274 -85.62 -23.13 -27.94
CA VAL A 274 -86.64 -22.14 -28.37
C VAL A 274 -86.87 -22.07 -29.89
N THR A 275 -88.13 -21.87 -30.27
CA THR A 275 -88.65 -21.66 -31.63
C THR A 275 -88.34 -20.26 -32.20
N THR A 276 -88.56 -20.02 -33.50
CA THR A 276 -87.99 -18.88 -34.27
C THR A 276 -89.07 -17.98 -34.97
N THR A 277 -88.85 -16.65 -35.18
CA THR A 277 -89.85 -15.68 -35.77
C THR A 277 -89.21 -14.36 -36.33
N SER A 278 -89.85 -13.57 -37.24
CA SER A 278 -89.24 -12.41 -37.99
C SER A 278 -90.06 -11.09 -38.21
N LYS A 279 -89.40 -9.92 -38.48
CA LYS A 279 -89.96 -8.54 -38.80
C LYS A 279 -88.99 -7.61 -39.61
N THR A 280 -89.42 -6.43 -40.12
CA THR A 280 -88.62 -5.49 -41.01
C THR A 280 -88.75 -3.99 -40.67
N SER A 281 -87.70 -3.18 -40.92
CA SER A 281 -87.57 -1.75 -40.56
C SER A 281 -88.01 -0.72 -41.62
N ALA A 282 -88.15 0.54 -41.19
CA ALA A 282 -88.16 1.74 -42.05
C ALA A 282 -86.79 2.05 -42.67
N ALA A 283 -86.75 3.02 -43.61
CA ALA A 283 -85.58 3.38 -44.42
C ALA A 283 -84.74 4.53 -43.84
N THR A 284 -83.43 4.53 -44.13
CA THR A 284 -82.49 5.61 -43.75
C THR A 284 -82.50 6.80 -44.71
N ALA A 285 -81.86 7.89 -44.29
CA ALA A 285 -81.34 8.93 -45.20
C ALA A 285 -80.34 8.36 -46.24
N PRO A 286 -79.95 9.13 -47.28
CA PRO A 286 -78.91 8.73 -48.24
C PRO A 286 -77.53 8.59 -47.59
N VAL A 287 -76.74 7.60 -48.03
CA VAL A 287 -75.39 7.34 -47.53
C VAL A 287 -74.36 8.33 -48.07
N VAL A 288 -73.54 8.93 -47.20
CA VAL A 288 -72.38 9.78 -47.57
C VAL A 288 -71.04 9.03 -47.45
N THR A 289 -69.91 9.64 -47.82
CA THR A 289 -68.57 9.00 -47.83
C THR A 289 -67.98 8.76 -46.43
N ALA A 290 -66.86 8.03 -46.37
CA ALA A 290 -66.30 7.49 -45.12
C ALA A 290 -65.24 8.38 -44.47
N ASP A 291 -65.37 8.65 -43.17
CA ASP A 291 -64.28 9.17 -42.33
C ASP A 291 -63.30 8.04 -41.98
N LYS A 292 -62.54 7.57 -42.98
CA LYS A 292 -61.55 6.50 -42.82
C LYS A 292 -60.21 6.86 -43.44
N SER A 293 -59.30 7.33 -42.61
CA SER A 293 -57.89 7.53 -42.94
C SER A 293 -57.10 6.22 -42.96
N LEU A 294 -56.05 6.16 -43.78
CA LEU A 294 -55.01 5.13 -43.68
C LEU A 294 -54.07 5.39 -42.49
N THR A 295 -53.40 4.34 -42.02
CA THR A 295 -52.35 4.42 -40.98
C THR A 295 -51.08 3.72 -41.44
N ALA A 296 -49.98 4.46 -41.59
CA ALA A 296 -48.65 3.90 -41.77
C ALA A 296 -48.05 3.58 -40.39
N THR A 297 -47.48 2.39 -40.22
CA THR A 297 -46.77 1.99 -38.99
C THR A 297 -45.71 0.91 -39.33
N PRO A 298 -44.41 1.12 -39.03
CA PRO A 298 -43.81 2.38 -38.60
C PRO A 298 -44.00 3.51 -39.65
N VAL A 299 -43.57 4.73 -39.30
CA VAL A 299 -43.40 5.78 -40.31
C VAL A 299 -42.36 5.33 -41.36
N PRO A 300 -42.40 5.85 -42.60
CA PRO A 300 -41.39 5.54 -43.61
C PRO A 300 -39.98 5.83 -43.10
N ILE A 301 -39.02 5.00 -43.51
CA ILE A 301 -37.60 5.18 -43.17
C ILE A 301 -36.75 5.25 -44.44
N VAL A 302 -35.68 6.02 -44.37
CA VAL A 302 -34.64 6.07 -45.40
C VAL A 302 -33.47 5.21 -44.94
N THR A 303 -32.96 4.36 -45.83
CA THR A 303 -31.80 3.49 -45.61
C THR A 303 -30.75 3.69 -46.70
N GLY A 304 -29.51 3.31 -46.42
CA GLY A 304 -28.34 3.66 -47.24
C GLY A 304 -27.60 4.89 -46.69
N THR A 305 -26.35 5.07 -47.11
CA THR A 305 -25.47 6.12 -46.60
C THR A 305 -25.88 7.51 -47.12
N ALA A 306 -26.04 8.47 -46.21
CA ALA A 306 -26.30 9.86 -46.54
C ALA A 306 -25.00 10.55 -46.98
N ARG A 307 -24.49 10.22 -48.18
CA ARG A 307 -23.28 10.80 -48.77
C ARG A 307 -23.43 11.03 -50.28
N VAL A 308 -22.93 12.15 -50.81
CA VAL A 308 -23.01 12.49 -52.25
C VAL A 308 -22.58 11.31 -53.13
N GLY A 309 -23.33 11.05 -54.19
CA GLY A 309 -23.15 9.91 -55.10
C GLY A 309 -23.70 8.57 -54.58
N SER A 310 -24.03 8.45 -53.29
CA SER A 310 -24.60 7.23 -52.71
C SER A 310 -26.09 7.07 -53.02
N VAL A 311 -26.58 5.83 -52.97
CA VAL A 311 -28.00 5.50 -53.20
C VAL A 311 -28.74 5.38 -51.87
N LEU A 312 -29.70 6.27 -51.65
CA LEU A 312 -30.71 6.14 -50.60
C LEU A 312 -31.87 5.27 -51.08
N THR A 313 -32.47 4.50 -50.17
CA THR A 313 -33.61 3.62 -50.42
C THR A 313 -34.72 3.91 -49.41
N ALA A 314 -35.95 4.07 -49.89
CA ALA A 314 -37.12 4.29 -49.04
C ALA A 314 -37.77 2.95 -48.67
N ASP A 315 -37.95 2.68 -47.37
CA ASP A 315 -38.99 1.76 -46.91
C ASP A 315 -40.26 2.56 -46.61
N ALA A 316 -41.39 2.10 -47.17
CA ALA A 316 -42.70 2.71 -46.97
C ALA A 316 -43.29 2.39 -45.59
N GLY A 317 -42.78 1.37 -44.88
CA GLY A 317 -43.43 0.80 -43.70
C GLY A 317 -44.70 0.02 -44.04
N SER A 318 -45.39 -0.52 -43.03
CA SER A 318 -46.66 -1.23 -43.25
C SER A 318 -47.84 -0.27 -43.24
N TRP A 319 -48.65 -0.30 -44.30
CA TRP A 319 -49.82 0.56 -44.45
C TRP A 319 -51.11 -0.21 -44.17
N ALA A 320 -51.80 0.17 -43.10
CA ALA A 320 -53.02 -0.46 -42.64
C ALA A 320 -54.29 0.38 -42.98
N PRO A 321 -55.43 -0.28 -43.29
CA PRO A 321 -55.54 -1.72 -43.54
C PRO A 321 -55.00 -2.09 -44.93
N ALA A 322 -54.16 -3.12 -45.02
CA ALA A 322 -53.59 -3.61 -46.28
C ALA A 322 -54.63 -4.26 -47.23
N PRO A 323 -54.35 -4.43 -48.53
CA PRO A 323 -53.26 -3.80 -49.29
C PRO A 323 -53.52 -2.31 -49.50
N VAL A 324 -52.45 -1.55 -49.74
CA VAL A 324 -52.43 -0.10 -50.01
C VAL A 324 -51.38 0.14 -51.10
N ALA A 325 -51.67 0.99 -52.09
CA ALA A 325 -50.69 1.38 -53.11
C ALA A 325 -49.89 2.59 -52.61
N VAL A 326 -48.56 2.54 -52.74
CA VAL A 326 -47.63 3.59 -52.25
C VAL A 326 -46.88 4.26 -53.40
N ALA A 327 -46.71 5.58 -53.29
CA ALA A 327 -45.88 6.39 -54.19
C ALA A 327 -44.87 7.22 -53.37
N TYR A 328 -43.69 7.48 -53.94
CA TYR A 328 -42.58 8.18 -53.29
C TYR A 328 -42.36 9.57 -53.92
N GLN A 329 -41.87 10.51 -53.12
CA GLN A 329 -41.28 11.76 -53.59
C GLN A 329 -40.11 12.12 -52.66
N TRP A 330 -38.90 12.19 -53.21
CA TRP A 330 -37.70 12.57 -52.45
C TRP A 330 -37.59 14.09 -52.31
N ILE A 331 -37.10 14.53 -51.15
CA ILE A 331 -37.12 15.92 -50.70
C ILE A 331 -35.75 16.24 -50.09
N VAL A 332 -35.08 17.29 -50.60
CA VAL A 332 -33.76 17.75 -50.14
C VAL A 332 -33.93 19.15 -49.56
N ALA A 333 -33.50 19.36 -48.30
CA ALA A 333 -33.70 20.64 -47.57
C ALA A 333 -35.16 21.18 -47.66
N GLY A 334 -36.15 20.30 -47.53
CA GLY A 334 -37.57 20.65 -47.59
C GLY A 334 -38.16 20.87 -49.00
N MET A 335 -37.34 20.92 -50.05
CA MET A 335 -37.79 21.05 -51.43
C MET A 335 -37.87 19.69 -52.15
N GLY A 336 -38.99 19.41 -52.81
CA GLY A 336 -39.18 18.18 -53.59
C GLY A 336 -38.30 18.16 -54.84
N VAL A 337 -37.51 17.10 -55.02
CA VAL A 337 -36.62 16.95 -56.17
C VAL A 337 -37.41 16.45 -57.38
N SER A 338 -37.45 17.25 -58.45
CA SER A 338 -38.23 16.92 -59.66
C SER A 338 -37.80 15.57 -60.25
N GLY A 339 -38.79 14.73 -60.61
CA GLY A 339 -38.57 13.38 -61.14
C GLY A 339 -38.11 12.32 -60.13
N ALA A 340 -37.76 12.69 -58.89
CA ALA A 340 -37.30 11.76 -57.87
C ALA A 340 -38.49 11.05 -57.18
N THR A 341 -39.16 10.17 -57.93
CA THR A 341 -40.37 9.42 -57.49
C THR A 341 -40.15 7.91 -57.34
N ASN A 342 -38.92 7.43 -57.57
CA ASN A 342 -38.55 6.03 -57.42
C ASN A 342 -38.37 5.64 -55.94
N LYS A 343 -38.41 4.33 -55.64
CA LYS A 343 -38.07 3.80 -54.30
C LYS A 343 -36.62 4.10 -53.90
N THR A 344 -35.74 4.36 -54.85
CA THR A 344 -34.33 4.73 -54.65
C THR A 344 -34.03 6.12 -55.19
N PHE A 345 -33.02 6.78 -54.62
CA PHE A 345 -32.56 8.11 -55.00
C PHE A 345 -31.03 8.19 -54.88
N VAL A 346 -30.36 8.54 -55.97
CA VAL A 346 -28.92 8.83 -55.97
C VAL A 346 -28.74 10.26 -55.46
N LEU A 347 -27.90 10.45 -54.45
CA LEU A 347 -27.65 11.77 -53.85
C LEU A 347 -26.86 12.67 -54.80
N PRO A 348 -27.43 13.77 -55.32
CA PRO A 348 -26.74 14.67 -56.23
C PRO A 348 -25.77 15.60 -55.48
N ALA A 349 -24.88 16.27 -56.20
CA ALA A 349 -23.86 17.17 -55.62
C ALA A 349 -24.49 18.31 -54.80
N GLU A 350 -25.65 18.80 -55.22
CA GLU A 350 -26.40 19.88 -54.61
C GLU A 350 -27.09 19.46 -53.30
N ALA A 351 -27.07 18.18 -52.93
CA ALA A 351 -27.57 17.68 -51.65
C ALA A 351 -26.54 17.78 -50.51
N ALA A 352 -25.25 18.01 -50.79
CA ALA A 352 -24.21 18.15 -49.78
C ALA A 352 -24.61 19.15 -48.66
N GLY A 353 -24.37 18.77 -47.40
CA GLY A 353 -24.70 19.56 -46.20
C GLY A 353 -26.20 19.69 -45.91
N LYS A 354 -27.09 19.04 -46.69
CA LYS A 354 -28.55 19.11 -46.51
C LYS A 354 -29.09 17.78 -46.01
N THR A 355 -30.20 17.82 -45.28
CA THR A 355 -30.95 16.62 -44.92
C THR A 355 -31.85 16.17 -46.07
N VAL A 356 -32.09 14.87 -46.16
CA VAL A 356 -33.01 14.26 -47.12
C VAL A 356 -34.15 13.58 -46.40
N THR A 357 -35.35 13.68 -46.97
CA THR A 357 -36.54 12.93 -46.55
C THR A 357 -37.22 12.32 -47.77
N VAL A 358 -38.07 11.33 -47.54
CA VAL A 358 -38.98 10.80 -48.56
C VAL A 358 -40.42 10.94 -48.07
N ALA A 359 -41.25 11.62 -48.85
CA ALA A 359 -42.69 11.63 -48.66
C ALA A 359 -43.29 10.38 -49.31
N VAL A 360 -43.96 9.53 -48.52
CA VAL A 360 -44.62 8.33 -49.00
C VAL A 360 -46.12 8.51 -48.90
N THR A 361 -46.81 8.43 -50.03
CA THR A 361 -48.27 8.59 -50.13
C THR A 361 -48.93 7.23 -50.33
N GLY A 362 -49.65 6.77 -49.31
CA GLY A 362 -50.49 5.58 -49.38
C GLY A 362 -51.91 5.90 -49.86
N SER A 363 -52.47 5.04 -50.72
CA SER A 363 -53.81 5.17 -51.28
C SER A 363 -54.56 3.83 -51.30
N LYS A 364 -55.87 3.87 -51.04
CA LYS A 364 -56.76 2.69 -51.08
C LYS A 364 -58.21 3.09 -51.35
N ALA A 365 -58.89 2.34 -52.21
CA ALA A 365 -60.31 2.57 -52.50
C ALA A 365 -61.17 2.52 -51.23
N GLY A 366 -62.01 3.55 -51.02
CA GLY A 366 -62.87 3.68 -49.84
C GLY A 366 -62.19 4.24 -48.58
N TYR A 367 -60.94 4.69 -48.68
CA TYR A 367 -60.19 5.39 -47.63
C TYR A 367 -59.66 6.72 -48.17
N THR A 368 -59.48 7.72 -47.31
CA THR A 368 -58.75 8.94 -47.68
C THR A 368 -57.26 8.60 -47.79
N SER A 369 -56.65 8.90 -48.94
CA SER A 369 -55.20 8.79 -49.13
C SER A 369 -54.46 9.62 -48.09
N LYS A 370 -53.29 9.14 -47.66
CA LYS A 370 -52.48 9.80 -46.63
C LYS A 370 -51.02 9.81 -47.05
N THR A 371 -50.38 10.97 -46.94
CA THR A 371 -48.93 11.11 -47.03
C THR A 371 -48.32 11.05 -45.64
N THR A 372 -47.21 10.32 -45.51
CA THR A 372 -46.36 10.35 -44.31
C THR A 372 -44.93 10.57 -44.80
N THR A 373 -44.24 11.58 -44.26
CA THR A 373 -42.83 11.83 -44.56
C THR A 373 -41.97 11.00 -43.62
N SER A 374 -40.82 10.51 -44.10
CA SER A 374 -39.82 9.89 -43.25
C SER A 374 -39.25 10.88 -42.21
N VAL A 375 -38.57 10.34 -41.21
CA VAL A 375 -37.55 11.14 -40.50
C VAL A 375 -36.50 11.63 -41.50
N ALA A 376 -35.85 12.73 -41.19
CA ALA A 376 -34.67 13.19 -41.94
C ALA A 376 -33.54 12.17 -41.83
N THR A 377 -32.77 12.00 -42.90
CA THR A 377 -31.41 11.44 -42.80
C THR A 377 -30.53 12.34 -41.92
N ALA A 378 -29.35 11.83 -41.55
CA ALA A 378 -28.23 12.72 -41.25
C ALA A 378 -28.01 13.72 -42.41
N MET A 379 -27.31 14.83 -42.15
CA MET A 379 -26.86 15.72 -43.22
C MET A 379 -26.05 14.91 -44.24
N VAL A 380 -26.28 15.16 -45.53
CA VAL A 380 -25.57 14.45 -46.59
C VAL A 380 -24.11 14.87 -46.58
N GLU A 381 -23.25 13.94 -46.22
CA GLU A 381 -21.80 14.05 -46.30
C GLU A 381 -21.39 14.37 -47.75
N PRO A 382 -20.47 15.32 -47.98
CA PRO A 382 -19.89 15.50 -49.29
C PRO A 382 -18.99 14.33 -49.72
N LEU A 383 -18.44 14.41 -50.93
CA LEU A 383 -17.23 13.66 -51.27
C LEU A 383 -16.01 14.41 -50.74
N GLU A 384 -14.95 13.70 -50.36
CA GLU A 384 -13.74 14.37 -49.85
C GLU A 384 -12.84 14.81 -51.00
N VAL A 385 -12.34 16.05 -50.92
CA VAL A 385 -11.17 16.47 -51.69
C VAL A 385 -9.95 15.86 -51.02
N THR A 386 -9.05 15.26 -51.80
CA THR A 386 -7.80 14.70 -51.26
C THR A 386 -6.59 15.35 -51.91
N SER A 387 -5.56 15.59 -51.11
CA SER A 387 -4.26 16.12 -51.53
C SER A 387 -3.18 15.11 -51.13
N ASP A 388 -2.31 14.75 -52.06
CA ASP A 388 -1.22 13.80 -51.92
C ASP A 388 0.12 14.50 -52.22
N GLY A 389 1.12 14.25 -51.38
CA GLY A 389 2.33 15.07 -51.24
C GLY A 389 2.19 16.29 -50.31
N PRO A 390 3.33 16.92 -49.92
CA PRO A 390 3.36 18.16 -49.14
C PRO A 390 2.96 19.38 -49.98
N LEU A 391 2.50 20.44 -49.31
CA LEU A 391 2.26 21.75 -49.92
C LEU A 391 3.50 22.63 -49.68
N VAL A 392 4.36 22.75 -50.67
CA VAL A 392 5.68 23.38 -50.53
C VAL A 392 5.63 24.84 -50.95
N ILE A 393 6.28 25.72 -50.18
CA ILE A 393 6.56 27.09 -50.60
C ILE A 393 7.95 27.13 -51.23
N ASP A 394 8.02 27.47 -52.52
CA ASP A 394 9.25 27.65 -53.28
C ASP A 394 9.58 29.15 -53.38
N GLY A 395 10.73 29.57 -52.83
CA GLY A 395 11.24 30.94 -52.86
C GLY A 395 12.25 31.23 -51.74
N LYS A 396 12.80 32.46 -51.70
CA LYS A 396 13.64 32.93 -50.58
C LYS A 396 12.81 33.71 -49.57
N THR A 397 13.04 33.48 -48.28
CA THR A 397 12.40 34.20 -47.16
C THR A 397 13.05 35.55 -46.89
N VAL A 398 13.10 36.42 -47.91
CA VAL A 398 13.70 37.76 -47.81
C VAL A 398 12.73 38.83 -48.29
N VAL A 399 12.59 39.94 -47.56
CA VAL A 399 11.74 41.07 -47.96
C VAL A 399 12.09 41.56 -49.36
N GLY A 400 11.07 41.67 -50.22
CA GLY A 400 11.21 42.01 -51.63
C GLY A 400 11.27 40.82 -52.58
N GLU A 401 11.54 39.59 -52.11
CA GLU A 401 11.49 38.37 -52.93
C GLU A 401 10.04 37.87 -53.13
N VAL A 402 9.87 36.94 -54.07
CA VAL A 402 8.58 36.33 -54.38
C VAL A 402 8.57 34.86 -53.96
N LEU A 403 7.67 34.52 -53.04
CA LEU A 403 7.30 33.15 -52.71
C LEU A 403 6.24 32.64 -53.70
N SER A 404 6.30 31.35 -54.00
CA SER A 404 5.34 30.64 -54.85
C SER A 404 4.93 29.34 -54.19
N VAL A 405 3.72 28.83 -54.46
CA VAL A 405 3.25 27.57 -53.85
C VAL A 405 3.15 26.44 -54.86
N ASN A 406 3.84 25.35 -54.56
CA ASN A 406 3.76 24.09 -55.30
C ASN A 406 2.66 23.23 -54.70
N LEU A 407 1.64 22.94 -55.50
CA LEU A 407 0.40 22.34 -55.01
C LEU A 407 0.51 20.85 -54.65
N GLY A 408 1.50 20.12 -55.15
CA GLY A 408 1.47 18.66 -55.11
C GLY A 408 0.29 18.09 -55.92
N ARG A 409 -0.26 16.94 -55.52
CA ARG A 409 -1.26 16.20 -56.30
C ARG A 409 -2.65 16.24 -55.65
N TRP A 410 -3.58 16.99 -56.22
CA TRP A 410 -4.96 17.08 -55.72
C TRP A 410 -5.95 16.26 -56.56
N SER A 411 -6.98 15.74 -55.89
CA SER A 411 -8.06 14.95 -56.47
C SER A 411 -9.44 15.42 -55.98
N PRO A 412 -10.46 15.52 -56.86
CA PRO A 412 -10.42 15.26 -58.29
C PRO A 412 -9.69 16.38 -59.07
N SER A 413 -9.20 16.09 -60.28
CA SER A 413 -8.41 17.01 -61.14
C SER A 413 -9.18 18.24 -61.70
N SER A 414 -10.32 18.60 -61.11
CA SER A 414 -11.25 19.64 -61.56
C SER A 414 -11.70 20.55 -60.39
N LEU A 415 -10.75 20.84 -59.51
CA LEU A 415 -10.89 21.74 -58.36
C LEU A 415 -10.69 23.20 -58.77
N ARG A 416 -11.27 24.12 -58.00
CA ARG A 416 -10.87 25.53 -57.97
C ARG A 416 -10.05 25.77 -56.70
N TYR A 417 -8.87 26.34 -56.85
CA TYR A 417 -8.01 26.73 -55.73
C TYR A 417 -8.23 28.19 -55.39
N SER A 418 -8.30 28.50 -54.10
CA SER A 418 -8.14 29.85 -53.56
C SER A 418 -7.01 29.86 -52.55
N TYR A 419 -6.23 30.93 -52.54
CA TYR A 419 -5.05 31.11 -51.72
C TYR A 419 -5.34 32.17 -50.65
N GLN A 420 -4.75 32.01 -49.47
CA GLN A 420 -4.58 33.09 -48.50
C GLN A 420 -3.21 32.90 -47.86
N TRP A 421 -2.32 33.88 -48.04
CA TRP A 421 -1.02 33.89 -47.35
C TRP A 421 -1.18 34.51 -45.96
N SER A 422 -0.41 34.04 -45.00
CA SER A 422 -0.44 34.48 -43.61
C SER A 422 0.96 34.61 -43.03
N ASN A 423 1.11 35.63 -42.18
CA ASN A 423 2.30 35.90 -41.37
C ASN A 423 1.92 35.72 -39.87
N ALA A 424 2.77 36.13 -38.93
CA ALA A 424 2.51 35.91 -37.50
C ALA A 424 1.30 36.74 -36.97
N ASP A 425 1.02 37.89 -37.58
CA ASP A 425 -0.17 38.72 -37.30
C ASP A 425 -1.45 38.13 -37.95
N GLY A 426 -1.34 37.04 -38.72
CA GLY A 426 -2.45 36.31 -39.32
C GLY A 426 -2.60 36.52 -40.83
N ALA A 427 -3.85 36.63 -41.31
CA ALA A 427 -4.15 36.64 -42.74
C ALA A 427 -3.75 37.97 -43.41
N ILE A 428 -2.78 37.92 -44.33
CA ILE A 428 -2.27 39.09 -45.03
C ILE A 428 -3.34 39.62 -46.01
N THR A 429 -3.82 40.84 -45.77
CA THR A 429 -4.94 41.42 -46.53
C THR A 429 -4.59 41.57 -48.02
N GLY A 430 -5.37 40.91 -48.88
CA GLY A 430 -5.19 40.93 -50.34
C GLY A 430 -4.22 39.89 -50.90
N ALA A 431 -3.46 39.18 -50.06
CA ALA A 431 -2.51 38.15 -50.48
C ALA A 431 -3.24 36.84 -50.84
N THR A 432 -3.89 36.81 -52.01
CA THR A 432 -4.80 35.73 -52.44
C THR A 432 -4.43 35.08 -53.79
N SER A 433 -3.18 35.27 -54.23
CA SER A 433 -2.60 34.68 -55.45
C SER A 433 -1.83 33.39 -55.15
N SER A 434 -1.51 32.59 -56.18
CA SER A 434 -0.59 31.44 -56.09
C SER A 434 0.88 31.82 -55.85
N THR A 435 1.15 33.12 -55.76
CA THR A 435 2.44 33.73 -55.41
C THR A 435 2.21 34.88 -54.43
N TYR A 436 3.21 35.19 -53.62
CA TYR A 436 3.20 36.34 -52.74
C TYR A 436 4.56 37.04 -52.76
N LYS A 437 4.56 38.37 -52.85
CA LYS A 437 5.78 39.17 -52.75
C LYS A 437 5.94 39.65 -51.32
N LEU A 438 7.04 39.28 -50.69
CA LEU A 438 7.36 39.63 -49.32
C LEU A 438 7.55 41.14 -49.15
N THR A 439 6.96 41.70 -48.10
CA THR A 439 6.95 43.13 -47.80
C THR A 439 7.62 43.40 -46.45
N PRO A 440 8.01 44.65 -46.15
CA PRO A 440 8.55 45.00 -44.82
C PRO A 440 7.59 44.76 -43.65
N ALA A 441 6.30 44.50 -43.91
CA ALA A 441 5.32 44.13 -42.88
C ALA A 441 5.31 42.63 -42.56
N ASP A 442 5.95 41.79 -43.39
CA ASP A 442 6.09 40.34 -43.19
C ASP A 442 7.37 39.96 -42.46
N ALA A 443 8.27 40.93 -42.28
CA ALA A 443 9.55 40.73 -41.65
C ALA A 443 9.39 40.09 -40.25
N PHE A 444 10.18 39.04 -40.01
CA PHE A 444 10.28 38.30 -38.74
C PHE A 444 8.99 37.58 -38.35
N SER A 445 8.12 37.40 -39.33
CA SER A 445 7.12 36.35 -39.35
C SER A 445 7.61 35.19 -40.21
N PRO A 446 7.42 33.93 -39.79
CA PRO A 446 7.37 32.83 -40.76
C PRO A 446 6.12 32.98 -41.62
N ILE A 447 6.21 32.61 -42.90
CA ILE A 447 5.09 32.69 -43.84
C ILE A 447 4.47 31.32 -44.05
N GLN A 448 3.15 31.29 -44.12
CA GLN A 448 2.38 30.11 -44.47
C GLN A 448 1.37 30.47 -45.57
N VAL A 449 1.00 29.48 -46.39
CA VAL A 449 -0.10 29.64 -47.36
C VAL A 449 -1.18 28.60 -47.11
N ALA A 450 -2.41 29.09 -46.93
CA ALA A 450 -3.61 28.28 -46.93
C ALA A 450 -4.13 28.14 -48.37
N VAL A 451 -4.03 26.93 -48.93
CA VAL A 451 -4.63 26.58 -50.22
C VAL A 451 -5.92 25.81 -49.98
N THR A 452 -7.04 26.36 -50.43
CA THR A 452 -8.34 25.70 -50.36
C THR A 452 -8.74 25.15 -51.72
N GLY A 453 -8.71 23.83 -51.89
CA GLY A 453 -9.24 23.13 -53.05
C GLY A 453 -10.74 22.89 -52.92
N SER A 454 -11.53 23.44 -53.84
CA SER A 454 -12.99 23.46 -53.76
C SER A 454 -13.69 22.93 -55.02
N LYS A 455 -14.80 22.19 -54.85
CA LYS A 455 -15.67 21.70 -55.92
C LYS A 455 -17.08 21.43 -55.39
N ALA A 456 -18.11 21.70 -56.19
CA ALA A 456 -19.51 21.42 -55.80
C ALA A 456 -19.73 19.92 -55.54
N GLY A 457 -20.44 19.59 -54.45
CA GLY A 457 -20.63 18.21 -53.98
C GLY A 457 -19.45 17.63 -53.20
N TYR A 458 -18.37 18.40 -52.99
CA TYR A 458 -17.21 18.00 -52.21
C TYR A 458 -16.98 18.90 -50.99
N SER A 459 -16.40 18.34 -49.94
CA SER A 459 -15.86 19.07 -48.78
C SER A 459 -14.67 19.90 -49.26
N PRO A 460 -14.66 21.24 -49.12
CA PRO A 460 -13.49 22.03 -49.49
C PRO A 460 -12.34 21.69 -48.53
N LEU A 461 -11.24 21.18 -49.07
CA LEU A 461 -10.04 20.89 -48.29
C LEU A 461 -9.13 22.12 -48.30
N THR A 462 -8.96 22.76 -47.13
CA THR A 462 -7.86 23.69 -46.89
C THR A 462 -6.65 22.90 -46.43
N ARG A 463 -5.56 22.96 -47.21
CA ARG A 463 -4.22 22.56 -46.75
C ARG A 463 -3.43 23.82 -46.46
N TYR A 464 -2.73 23.79 -45.34
CA TYR A 464 -1.66 24.73 -45.04
C TYR A 464 -0.35 24.14 -45.53
N SER A 465 0.58 24.99 -45.93
CA SER A 465 1.99 24.61 -46.03
C SER A 465 2.56 24.43 -44.63
N ASP A 466 3.72 23.82 -44.52
CA ASP A 466 4.58 24.11 -43.37
C ASP A 466 4.91 25.62 -43.37
N TYR A 467 5.24 26.15 -42.19
CA TYR A 467 5.75 27.51 -42.09
C TYR A 467 7.13 27.58 -42.77
N THR A 468 7.38 28.64 -43.54
CA THR A 468 8.75 28.95 -43.96
C THR A 468 9.62 29.30 -42.75
N ALA A 469 10.94 29.32 -42.93
CA ALA A 469 11.80 30.13 -42.05
C ALA A 469 11.28 31.57 -41.97
N GLU A 470 11.62 32.30 -40.90
CA GLU A 470 11.19 33.69 -40.76
C GLU A 470 11.65 34.54 -41.95
N VAL A 471 10.81 35.48 -42.37
CA VAL A 471 11.15 36.43 -43.43
C VAL A 471 12.18 37.40 -42.90
N HIS A 472 13.42 37.27 -43.34
CA HIS A 472 14.46 38.25 -43.05
C HIS A 472 14.18 39.52 -43.86
N ASP A 473 14.34 40.70 -43.26
CA ASP A 473 14.28 41.97 -43.99
C ASP A 473 15.55 42.25 -44.81
N GLY A 474 16.57 41.41 -44.65
CA GLY A 474 17.90 41.60 -45.22
C GLY A 474 18.79 42.53 -44.38
N VAL A 475 18.33 42.98 -43.20
CA VAL A 475 19.03 43.92 -42.32
C VAL A 475 19.52 43.21 -41.07
N SER A 476 20.55 42.38 -41.23
CA SER A 476 21.36 41.96 -40.09
C SER A 476 22.10 43.17 -39.51
N LEU A 477 21.93 43.47 -38.23
CA LEU A 477 22.70 44.51 -37.56
C LEU A 477 24.07 43.94 -37.19
N LEU A 478 25.13 44.33 -37.89
CA LEU A 478 26.51 43.98 -37.52
C LEU A 478 26.96 44.87 -36.36
N VAL A 479 27.45 44.24 -35.28
CA VAL A 479 27.96 44.91 -34.06
C VAL A 479 29.31 44.33 -33.65
N GLN A 480 30.12 45.17 -33.02
CA GLN A 480 31.42 44.84 -32.41
C GLN A 480 31.88 46.05 -31.59
N GLY A 481 32.78 45.85 -30.62
CA GLY A 481 33.29 46.91 -29.74
C GLY A 481 32.29 47.35 -28.67
N THR A 482 32.37 48.62 -28.25
CA THR A 482 31.70 49.06 -27.02
C THR A 482 30.32 49.70 -27.25
N ILE A 483 29.28 49.10 -26.67
CA ILE A 483 27.96 49.71 -26.47
C ILE A 483 28.08 50.76 -25.34
N SER A 484 28.23 52.02 -25.73
CA SER A 484 28.45 53.17 -24.84
C SER A 484 27.18 53.92 -24.42
N THR A 485 26.01 53.51 -24.93
CA THR A 485 24.69 54.10 -24.63
C THR A 485 23.65 52.99 -24.39
N ASN A 486 22.59 53.29 -23.63
CA ASN A 486 21.50 52.33 -23.39
C ASN A 486 20.87 51.94 -24.73
N THR A 487 20.93 50.65 -25.05
CA THR A 487 20.61 50.09 -26.36
C THR A 487 19.53 49.03 -26.19
N ALA A 488 18.50 49.07 -27.03
CA ALA A 488 17.40 48.11 -27.01
C ALA A 488 17.32 47.41 -28.36
N TRP A 489 17.62 46.11 -28.38
CA TRP A 489 17.33 45.23 -29.50
C TRP A 489 15.93 44.63 -29.32
N ASN A 490 15.11 44.70 -30.35
CA ASN A 490 13.76 44.15 -30.37
C ASN A 490 13.48 43.56 -31.75
N LYS A 491 12.67 42.51 -31.80
CA LYS A 491 12.42 41.74 -33.02
C LYS A 491 11.97 42.60 -34.20
N ARG A 492 11.20 43.66 -33.97
CA ARG A 492 10.63 44.54 -35.03
C ARG A 492 11.66 45.46 -35.70
N THR A 493 12.83 45.73 -35.11
CA THR A 493 13.84 46.64 -35.70
C THR A 493 15.26 46.10 -35.76
N THR A 494 15.58 45.06 -34.97
CA THR A 494 16.90 44.44 -34.88
C THR A 494 16.68 42.93 -34.67
N PRO A 495 16.29 42.20 -35.72
CA PRO A 495 15.78 40.83 -35.63
C PRO A 495 16.89 39.80 -35.39
N VAL A 496 18.01 40.03 -36.08
CA VAL A 496 19.19 39.20 -36.17
C VAL A 496 20.37 40.15 -36.02
N VAL A 497 21.07 40.04 -34.90
CA VAL A 497 22.24 40.85 -34.59
C VAL A 497 23.47 39.97 -34.75
N ILE A 498 24.43 40.38 -35.59
CA ILE A 498 25.65 39.62 -35.83
C ILE A 498 26.79 40.31 -35.08
N VAL A 499 27.32 39.63 -34.07
CA VAL A 499 28.46 40.06 -33.29
C VAL A 499 29.72 39.58 -34.01
N THR A 500 30.35 40.46 -34.79
CA THR A 500 31.47 40.12 -35.70
C THR A 500 32.86 40.26 -35.04
N GLY A 501 32.89 40.43 -33.73
CA GLY A 501 34.06 40.76 -32.91
C GLY A 501 33.58 41.25 -31.54
N ASP A 502 34.44 41.14 -30.53
CA ASP A 502 34.02 41.21 -29.12
C ASP A 502 33.17 42.45 -28.77
N LEU A 503 32.10 42.22 -28.01
CA LEU A 503 31.08 43.23 -27.73
C LEU A 503 31.04 43.57 -26.23
N THR A 504 31.37 44.82 -25.88
CA THR A 504 31.36 45.28 -24.48
C THR A 504 30.12 46.14 -24.20
N VAL A 505 29.25 45.73 -23.28
CA VAL A 505 28.19 46.60 -22.72
C VAL A 505 28.82 47.47 -21.64
N ALA A 506 29.10 48.75 -21.90
CA ALA A 506 29.89 49.59 -20.99
C ALA A 506 29.24 49.78 -19.61
N ALA A 507 30.08 49.99 -18.58
CA ALA A 507 29.64 50.23 -17.20
C ALA A 507 28.55 51.32 -17.10
N GLY A 508 27.51 51.04 -16.32
CA GLY A 508 26.35 51.92 -16.19
C GLY A 508 25.57 52.15 -17.50
N LYS A 509 25.63 51.22 -18.47
CA LYS A 509 24.77 51.15 -19.66
C LYS A 509 24.01 49.84 -19.70
N THR A 510 22.84 49.83 -20.32
CA THR A 510 22.02 48.62 -20.46
C THR A 510 21.88 48.22 -21.92
N LEU A 511 22.18 46.95 -22.23
CA LEU A 511 21.72 46.26 -23.42
C LEU A 511 20.45 45.48 -23.07
N THR A 512 19.31 45.92 -23.60
CA THR A 512 18.03 45.21 -23.49
C THR A 512 17.77 44.43 -24.76
N ILE A 513 17.38 43.16 -24.64
CA ILE A 513 17.07 42.26 -25.75
C ILE A 513 15.67 41.70 -25.50
N GLY A 514 14.71 42.07 -26.37
CA GLY A 514 13.33 41.61 -26.31
C GLY A 514 13.09 40.24 -26.95
N GLU A 515 11.90 39.69 -26.71
CA GLU A 515 11.49 38.36 -27.16
C GLU A 515 11.69 38.12 -28.68
N GLY A 516 12.13 36.91 -29.03
CA GLY A 516 12.34 36.47 -30.41
C GLY A 516 13.45 37.18 -31.19
N VAL A 517 14.37 37.89 -30.53
CA VAL A 517 15.62 38.39 -31.15
C VAL A 517 16.66 37.27 -31.18
N VAL A 518 17.35 37.13 -32.31
CA VAL A 518 18.49 36.22 -32.48
C VAL A 518 19.80 37.01 -32.45
N VAL A 519 20.75 36.61 -31.62
CA VAL A 519 22.12 37.14 -31.60
C VAL A 519 23.07 36.04 -32.07
N LYS A 520 23.91 36.37 -33.05
CA LYS A 520 24.82 35.45 -33.73
C LYS A 520 26.27 35.89 -33.55
N PHE A 521 27.09 35.05 -32.93
CA PHE A 521 28.50 35.33 -32.70
C PHE A 521 29.38 34.72 -33.80
N ASP A 522 30.29 35.50 -34.37
CA ASP A 522 31.37 34.94 -35.22
C ASP A 522 32.30 34.02 -34.39
N TYR A 523 33.11 33.21 -35.08
CA TYR A 523 33.87 32.15 -34.40
C TYR A 523 34.85 32.69 -33.35
N GLY A 524 34.77 32.18 -32.13
CA GLY A 524 35.65 32.58 -31.02
C GLY A 524 35.41 34.00 -30.48
N VAL A 525 34.23 34.59 -30.70
CA VAL A 525 33.86 35.92 -30.22
C VAL A 525 33.12 35.87 -28.88
N ALA A 526 33.37 36.85 -28.01
CA ALA A 526 32.73 36.97 -26.68
C ALA A 526 31.82 38.21 -26.53
N MET A 527 31.00 38.21 -25.49
CA MET A 527 30.32 39.41 -24.98
C MET A 527 30.82 39.73 -23.57
N TYR A 528 31.23 40.96 -23.32
CA TYR A 528 31.65 41.45 -22.00
C TYR A 528 30.58 42.39 -21.43
N VAL A 529 30.19 42.20 -20.17
CA VAL A 529 29.07 42.91 -19.53
C VAL A 529 29.51 43.60 -18.22
N PRO A 530 30.32 44.67 -18.30
CA PRO A 530 30.55 45.58 -17.17
C PRO A 530 29.35 46.51 -16.86
N GLY A 531 28.47 46.70 -17.86
CA GLY A 531 27.15 47.32 -17.75
C GLY A 531 26.07 46.30 -17.36
N ALA A 532 24.92 46.33 -18.03
CA ALA A 532 23.79 45.44 -17.73
C ALA A 532 23.25 44.76 -19.00
N LEU A 533 23.10 43.43 -18.95
CA LEU A 533 22.41 42.64 -19.98
C LEU A 533 21.01 42.25 -19.47
N VAL A 534 19.97 42.61 -20.21
CA VAL A 534 18.57 42.27 -19.90
C VAL A 534 17.96 41.55 -21.10
N ALA A 535 17.90 40.22 -21.08
CA ALA A 535 17.38 39.40 -22.19
C ALA A 535 16.10 38.67 -21.77
N ARG A 536 14.95 39.15 -22.25
CA ARG A 536 13.63 38.71 -21.78
C ARG A 536 12.78 38.19 -22.92
N GLY A 537 12.82 36.88 -23.11
CA GLY A 537 11.98 36.13 -24.02
C GLY A 537 10.67 35.66 -23.38
N SER A 538 9.94 34.84 -24.12
CA SER A 538 8.78 34.08 -23.64
C SER A 538 8.84 32.64 -24.16
N ALA A 539 8.15 31.69 -23.51
CA ALA A 539 8.09 30.27 -23.95
C ALA A 539 7.44 30.03 -25.35
N ARG A 540 7.21 31.07 -26.15
CA ARG A 540 6.81 31.03 -27.56
C ARG A 540 7.75 31.84 -28.48
N ALA A 541 8.59 32.69 -27.90
CA ALA A 541 9.53 33.57 -28.56
C ALA A 541 10.74 33.78 -27.63
N PRO A 542 11.56 32.74 -27.41
CA PRO A 542 12.79 32.87 -26.63
C PRO A 542 13.71 33.92 -27.25
N VAL A 543 14.62 34.48 -26.45
CA VAL A 543 15.83 35.11 -27.01
C VAL A 543 16.75 33.97 -27.43
N ILE A 544 17.39 34.07 -28.60
CA ILE A 544 18.35 33.05 -29.05
C ILE A 544 19.75 33.63 -29.09
N PHE A 545 20.70 32.99 -28.41
CA PHE A 545 22.14 33.22 -28.60
C PHE A 545 22.75 31.98 -29.27
N THR A 546 23.43 32.17 -30.41
CA THR A 546 24.02 31.05 -31.15
C THR A 546 25.24 31.47 -31.99
N ALA A 547 25.94 30.51 -32.55
CA ALA A 547 27.03 30.73 -33.50
C ALA A 547 26.51 31.29 -34.83
N ARG A 548 27.32 32.07 -35.54
CA ARG A 548 26.94 32.63 -36.86
C ARG A 548 26.80 31.56 -37.95
N SER A 549 27.50 30.44 -37.82
CA SER A 549 27.37 29.24 -38.66
C SER A 549 26.07 28.46 -38.41
N ASP A 550 25.39 28.69 -37.30
CA ASP A 550 24.09 28.09 -37.06
C ASP A 550 23.04 28.73 -37.99
N ASN A 551 22.51 27.94 -38.92
CA ASN A 551 21.49 28.37 -39.87
C ASN A 551 20.06 28.05 -39.38
N SER A 552 19.88 27.37 -38.24
CA SER A 552 18.57 26.94 -37.75
C SER A 552 17.75 28.10 -37.17
N PHE A 553 18.38 29.01 -36.43
CA PHE A 553 17.82 30.28 -35.98
C PHE A 553 18.32 31.44 -36.84
N GLY A 554 17.50 32.46 -37.12
CA GLY A 554 17.94 33.69 -37.79
C GLY A 554 18.50 33.56 -39.22
N GLY A 555 18.43 32.38 -39.85
CA GLY A 555 18.78 32.12 -41.25
C GLY A 555 20.28 32.16 -41.58
N ASP A 556 20.62 31.87 -42.84
CA ASP A 556 22.01 31.97 -43.32
C ASP A 556 22.46 33.43 -43.42
N THR A 557 23.45 33.79 -42.60
CA THR A 557 24.03 35.13 -42.51
C THR A 557 25.48 35.20 -43.02
N ARG A 558 25.96 34.15 -43.68
CA ARG A 558 27.36 34.00 -44.12
C ARG A 558 27.50 33.49 -45.56
N GLY A 559 26.47 32.89 -46.15
CA GLY A 559 26.46 32.36 -47.51
C GLY A 559 27.16 31.00 -47.63
N GLY A 560 27.13 30.18 -46.58
CA GLY A 560 28.01 29.01 -46.41
C GLY A 560 27.32 27.76 -45.87
N THR A 561 28.02 26.62 -45.97
CA THR A 561 27.51 25.29 -45.56
C THR A 561 28.07 24.78 -44.23
N ASP A 562 29.10 25.44 -43.69
CA ASP A 562 29.72 25.13 -42.40
C ASP A 562 28.65 25.04 -41.30
N GLN A 563 28.65 23.95 -40.52
CA GLN A 563 27.73 23.76 -39.40
C GLN A 563 28.40 24.24 -38.09
N PRO A 564 27.61 24.65 -37.08
CA PRO A 564 28.15 24.93 -35.75
C PRO A 564 28.61 23.65 -35.05
N VAL A 565 29.55 23.81 -34.13
CA VAL A 565 30.08 22.81 -33.19
C VAL A 565 30.04 23.36 -31.76
N ALA A 566 30.26 22.53 -30.74
CA ALA A 566 30.50 23.04 -29.38
C ALA A 566 31.64 24.08 -29.39
N ASP A 567 31.56 25.08 -28.51
CA ASP A 567 32.52 26.20 -28.40
C ASP A 567 32.77 26.96 -29.71
N SER A 568 31.77 27.05 -30.60
CA SER A 568 31.85 27.86 -31.82
C SER A 568 32.00 29.35 -31.50
N TRP A 569 31.43 29.83 -30.39
CA TRP A 569 31.71 31.13 -29.81
C TRP A 569 32.15 30.98 -28.35
N GLU A 570 32.69 32.05 -27.76
CA GLU A 570 33.26 32.02 -26.41
C GLU A 570 32.15 32.06 -25.35
N ALA A 571 32.05 33.15 -24.59
CA ALA A 571 31.15 33.25 -23.44
C ALA A 571 30.51 34.64 -23.33
N ILE A 572 29.52 34.73 -22.46
CA ILE A 572 29.07 35.98 -21.87
C ILE A 572 29.83 36.16 -20.56
N TYR A 573 30.83 37.02 -20.61
CA TYR A 573 31.66 37.43 -19.48
C TYR A 573 31.00 38.59 -18.73
N VAL A 574 30.82 38.45 -17.41
CA VAL A 574 30.26 39.50 -16.55
C VAL A 574 31.39 40.16 -15.76
N ASN A 575 31.41 41.50 -15.78
CA ASN A 575 32.53 42.33 -15.30
C ASN A 575 31.99 43.48 -14.41
N ASP A 576 32.89 44.23 -13.77
CA ASP A 576 32.79 45.58 -13.13
C ASP A 576 31.57 45.93 -12.26
N SER A 577 30.34 45.81 -12.77
CA SER A 577 29.08 46.05 -12.02
C SER A 577 27.83 45.37 -12.61
N GLY A 578 27.95 44.52 -13.63
CA GLY A 578 26.80 43.76 -14.18
C GLY A 578 26.32 42.67 -13.23
N LYS A 579 25.02 42.37 -13.07
CA LYS A 579 23.78 42.64 -13.83
C LYS A 579 23.63 41.89 -15.16
N VAL A 580 23.27 40.62 -15.02
CA VAL A 580 22.57 39.80 -16.00
C VAL A 580 21.13 39.57 -15.51
N ASP A 581 20.14 39.74 -16.39
CA ASP A 581 18.70 39.63 -16.11
C ASP A 581 18.03 38.90 -17.28
N VAL A 582 17.98 37.57 -17.18
CA VAL A 582 17.69 36.65 -18.28
C VAL A 582 16.48 35.78 -17.96
N THR A 583 15.52 35.71 -18.88
CA THR A 583 14.36 34.81 -18.80
C THR A 583 13.95 34.32 -20.19
N HIS A 584 13.67 33.02 -20.33
CA HIS A 584 13.44 32.35 -21.62
C HIS A 584 14.50 32.69 -22.68
N LEU A 585 15.77 32.52 -22.31
CA LEU A 585 16.88 32.45 -23.25
C LEU A 585 17.09 31.00 -23.70
N GLU A 586 17.43 30.79 -24.96
CA GLU A 586 18.04 29.57 -25.46
C GLU A 586 19.44 29.92 -25.99
N SER A 587 20.48 29.33 -25.39
CA SER A 587 21.88 29.61 -25.71
C SER A 587 22.57 28.34 -26.21
N TYR A 588 23.08 28.36 -27.44
CA TYR A 588 23.64 27.21 -28.15
C TYR A 588 25.06 27.46 -28.65
N PHE A 589 25.88 26.39 -28.71
CA PHE A 589 27.20 26.38 -29.37
C PHE A 589 28.23 27.38 -28.83
N GLY A 590 28.06 27.84 -27.59
CA GLY A 590 29.05 28.62 -26.84
C GLY A 590 29.30 28.00 -25.48
N LYS A 591 30.28 28.54 -24.75
CA LYS A 591 30.72 27.99 -23.46
C LYS A 591 29.78 28.31 -22.31
N GLY A 592 28.91 29.31 -22.46
CA GLY A 592 27.91 29.72 -21.47
C GLY A 592 28.17 31.10 -20.85
N PHE A 593 27.99 31.20 -19.53
CA PHE A 593 28.13 32.43 -18.75
C PHE A 593 29.28 32.31 -17.74
N PHE A 594 30.16 33.29 -17.73
CA PHE A 594 31.37 33.32 -16.90
C PHE A 594 31.60 34.70 -16.30
N ASP A 595 32.50 34.79 -15.34
CA ASP A 595 33.21 36.03 -15.02
C ASP A 595 34.32 36.35 -16.04
N GLY A 596 34.57 37.64 -16.26
CA GLY A 596 35.55 38.14 -17.23
C GLY A 596 36.96 38.35 -16.68
N GLY A 597 37.31 37.74 -15.53
CA GLY A 597 38.59 37.91 -14.83
C GLY A 597 38.42 37.99 -13.30
N ASP A 598 39.56 38.01 -12.59
CA ASP A 598 39.66 37.87 -11.12
C ASP A 598 38.77 38.82 -10.28
N GLU A 599 38.34 39.95 -10.86
CA GLU A 599 37.51 40.96 -10.20
C GLU A 599 36.03 40.90 -10.68
N ILE A 600 35.23 39.98 -10.15
CA ILE A 600 33.76 40.06 -10.30
C ILE A 600 33.21 41.30 -9.59
N ALA A 601 32.87 42.26 -10.44
CA ALA A 601 31.69 43.12 -10.41
C ALA A 601 31.13 43.51 -9.02
N ASN A 602 31.28 44.78 -8.63
CA ASN A 602 30.65 45.32 -7.42
C ASN A 602 29.15 45.57 -7.65
N GLY A 603 28.29 45.06 -6.75
CA GLY A 603 26.85 45.41 -6.69
C GLY A 603 25.92 44.83 -7.76
N GLY A 604 26.44 44.11 -8.76
CA GLY A 604 25.63 43.54 -9.83
C GLY A 604 24.93 42.23 -9.44
N GLY A 605 23.60 42.19 -9.49
CA GLY A 605 22.82 40.95 -9.31
C GLY A 605 22.76 40.09 -10.59
N PHE A 606 22.72 38.77 -10.47
CA PHE A 606 22.72 37.83 -11.61
C PHE A 606 21.42 37.01 -11.59
N THR A 607 20.70 36.94 -12.70
CA THR A 607 19.46 36.15 -12.77
C THR A 607 19.34 35.46 -14.13
N ILE A 608 19.22 34.14 -14.11
CA ILE A 608 18.81 33.33 -15.25
C ILE A 608 17.67 32.44 -14.75
N ALA A 609 16.49 32.53 -15.37
CA ALA A 609 15.36 31.68 -15.03
C ALA A 609 14.61 31.17 -16.27
N ASP A 610 13.99 30.00 -16.16
CA ASP A 610 13.13 29.41 -17.19
C ASP A 610 13.82 29.37 -18.59
N SER A 611 15.13 29.10 -18.61
CA SER A 611 16.01 29.22 -19.79
C SER A 611 16.82 27.94 -20.06
N THR A 612 17.31 27.78 -21.28
CA THR A 612 18.18 26.68 -21.72
C THR A 612 19.57 27.22 -22.06
N VAL A 613 20.61 26.61 -21.50
CA VAL A 613 22.02 26.99 -21.75
C VAL A 613 22.83 25.74 -22.07
N THR A 614 23.42 25.68 -23.27
CA THR A 614 24.57 24.82 -23.54
C THR A 614 25.83 25.47 -22.97
N GLY A 615 26.65 24.68 -22.27
CA GLY A 615 27.81 25.16 -21.53
C GLY A 615 27.49 25.59 -20.09
N SER A 616 28.51 26.03 -19.35
CA SER A 616 28.45 26.27 -17.91
C SER A 616 27.93 27.66 -17.50
N VAL A 617 27.52 27.79 -16.25
CA VAL A 617 27.28 29.06 -15.55
C VAL A 617 28.22 29.13 -14.36
N SER A 618 29.33 29.86 -14.52
CA SER A 618 30.41 29.99 -13.53
C SER A 618 30.55 31.43 -13.04
N LEU A 619 30.61 31.63 -11.72
CA LEU A 619 30.72 32.94 -11.07
C LEU A 619 31.69 32.84 -9.87
N MET A 620 32.99 33.07 -10.09
CA MET A 620 34.04 32.96 -9.06
C MET A 620 34.58 34.31 -8.57
N ARG A 621 34.60 34.60 -7.26
CA ARG A 621 35.08 35.89 -6.71
C ARG A 621 36.28 35.79 -5.76
N GLY A 622 37.33 36.55 -6.07
CA GLY A 622 38.56 36.70 -5.28
C GLY A 622 38.76 38.03 -4.53
N GLY A 623 37.69 38.76 -4.13
CA GLY A 623 37.82 40.14 -3.62
C GLY A 623 36.81 40.60 -2.56
N SER A 624 37.22 41.62 -1.79
CA SER A 624 36.71 41.95 -0.44
C SER A 624 35.88 43.24 -0.34
N GLU A 625 34.82 43.40 -1.15
CA GLU A 625 33.89 44.55 -1.00
C GLU A 625 32.41 44.11 -1.00
N SER A 626 31.64 44.74 -0.11
CA SER A 626 30.26 44.35 0.24
C SER A 626 29.19 44.90 -0.72
N SER A 627 28.14 44.12 -0.96
CA SER A 627 26.88 44.57 -1.57
C SER A 627 25.78 43.51 -1.46
N ASP A 628 24.53 43.91 -1.23
CA ASP A 628 23.36 43.01 -1.27
C ASP A 628 23.16 42.43 -2.68
N ARG A 629 23.75 41.27 -2.97
CA ARG A 629 23.64 40.62 -4.29
C ARG A 629 22.56 39.54 -4.29
N VAL A 630 21.78 39.51 -5.36
CA VAL A 630 20.89 38.40 -5.69
C VAL A 630 21.53 37.61 -6.84
N ILE A 631 21.79 36.33 -6.64
CA ILE A 631 22.16 35.37 -7.69
C ILE A 631 21.03 34.34 -7.74
N SER A 632 20.27 34.32 -8.83
CA SER A 632 19.08 33.46 -8.96
C SER A 632 19.17 32.64 -10.25
N LEU A 633 19.36 31.32 -10.09
CA LEU A 633 19.36 30.32 -11.15
C LEU A 633 18.17 29.38 -10.89
N THR A 634 17.02 29.62 -11.52
CA THR A 634 15.81 28.84 -11.23
C THR A 634 15.11 28.26 -12.46
N ARG A 635 14.76 26.97 -12.41
CA ARG A 635 14.05 26.23 -13.49
C ARG A 635 14.77 26.26 -14.85
N ASN A 636 16.10 26.29 -14.85
CA ASN A 636 16.89 26.26 -16.08
C ASN A 636 17.22 24.83 -16.52
N THR A 637 17.47 24.64 -17.81
CA THR A 637 18.06 23.42 -18.36
C THR A 637 19.50 23.72 -18.79
N ILE A 638 20.48 23.05 -18.17
CA ILE A 638 21.90 23.16 -18.52
C ILE A 638 22.33 21.87 -19.22
N THR A 639 23.00 21.99 -20.37
CA THR A 639 23.51 20.86 -21.15
C THR A 639 25.00 21.02 -21.42
N ASP A 640 25.77 19.96 -21.24
CA ASP A 640 27.22 19.93 -21.50
C ASP A 640 27.98 20.99 -20.68
N GLY A 641 27.55 21.20 -19.43
CA GLY A 641 28.06 22.23 -18.52
C GLY A 641 27.54 22.14 -17.09
N THR A 642 28.11 22.95 -16.21
CA THR A 642 27.92 22.92 -14.75
C THR A 642 27.51 24.30 -14.20
N ILE A 643 27.00 24.34 -12.97
CA ILE A 643 26.74 25.57 -12.20
C ILE A 643 27.79 25.67 -11.08
N ARG A 644 28.58 26.75 -11.07
CA ARG A 644 29.58 27.00 -10.01
C ARG A 644 29.48 28.45 -9.53
N VAL A 645 29.28 28.64 -8.23
CA VAL A 645 29.15 29.97 -7.60
C VAL A 645 30.06 30.02 -6.38
N GLU A 646 31.07 30.89 -6.41
CA GLU A 646 32.04 31.06 -5.34
C GLU A 646 32.14 32.51 -4.87
N LEU A 647 31.74 32.76 -3.62
CA LEU A 647 31.72 34.04 -2.94
C LEU A 647 32.56 33.94 -1.66
N ASN A 648 33.88 33.90 -1.84
CA ASN A 648 34.84 33.34 -0.88
C ASN A 648 35.29 34.31 0.24
N TYR A 649 34.52 35.38 0.50
CA TYR A 649 34.94 36.51 1.36
C TYR A 649 33.87 36.89 2.39
N PRO A 650 34.24 37.19 3.67
CA PRO A 650 33.28 37.46 4.74
C PRO A 650 32.32 38.61 4.49
N ASP A 651 32.77 39.69 3.86
CA ASP A 651 31.96 40.90 3.62
C ASP A 651 30.92 40.74 2.49
N VAL A 652 30.83 39.56 1.85
CA VAL A 652 30.09 39.32 0.61
C VAL A 652 28.77 38.60 0.88
N HIS A 653 27.90 39.29 1.61
CA HIS A 653 26.53 38.85 1.90
C HIS A 653 25.69 38.82 0.60
N GLY A 654 24.90 37.77 0.41
CA GLY A 654 24.15 37.61 -0.83
C GLY A 654 23.14 36.47 -0.84
N ALA A 655 21.98 36.74 -1.41
CA ALA A 655 20.95 35.74 -1.65
C ALA A 655 21.28 34.96 -2.93
N VAL A 656 21.96 33.82 -2.78
CA VAL A 656 22.05 32.78 -3.81
C VAL A 656 20.80 31.90 -3.72
N GLU A 657 20.17 31.66 -4.87
CA GLU A 657 19.07 30.71 -5.04
C GLU A 657 19.32 29.91 -6.32
N ILE A 658 19.54 28.60 -6.18
CA ILE A 658 19.82 27.68 -7.28
C ILE A 658 18.82 26.54 -7.11
N ALA A 659 17.66 26.65 -7.75
CA ALA A 659 16.52 25.77 -7.48
C ALA A 659 15.81 25.27 -8.74
N ASP A 660 15.25 24.05 -8.67
CA ASP A 660 14.48 23.41 -9.74
C ASP A 660 15.22 23.28 -11.10
N ASN A 661 16.56 23.39 -11.15
CA ASN A 661 17.31 23.28 -12.41
C ASN A 661 17.52 21.82 -12.82
N VAL A 662 17.66 21.58 -14.13
CA VAL A 662 17.97 20.27 -14.71
C VAL A 662 19.33 20.34 -15.41
N LEU A 663 20.30 19.51 -14.99
CA LEU A 663 21.67 19.51 -15.52
C LEU A 663 22.02 18.15 -16.14
N SER A 664 22.69 18.16 -17.29
CA SER A 664 23.06 16.94 -18.03
C SER A 664 24.28 17.12 -18.92
N GLY A 665 24.94 16.02 -19.30
CA GLY A 665 26.07 16.01 -20.27
C GLY A 665 27.42 16.50 -19.72
N PHE A 666 27.54 16.71 -18.41
CA PHE A 666 28.75 17.19 -17.74
C PHE A 666 29.63 16.04 -17.21
N ASP A 667 30.91 16.33 -17.02
CA ASP A 667 31.83 15.59 -16.15
C ASP A 667 32.26 16.49 -14.97
N GLY A 668 32.57 15.89 -13.81
CA GLY A 668 32.97 16.62 -12.59
C GLY A 668 31.81 17.00 -11.65
N GLN A 669 31.94 18.16 -10.97
CA GLN A 669 30.95 18.70 -10.02
C GLN A 669 29.84 19.47 -10.77
N PRO A 670 28.55 19.05 -10.71
CA PRO A 670 27.47 19.64 -11.50
C PRO A 670 26.94 20.95 -10.90
N ILE A 671 26.81 21.02 -9.58
CA ILE A 671 26.41 22.22 -8.83
C ILE A 671 27.40 22.37 -7.67
N ALA A 672 28.13 23.49 -7.63
CA ALA A 672 29.03 23.84 -6.54
C ALA A 672 28.74 25.26 -6.02
N VAL A 673 28.55 25.38 -4.71
CA VAL A 673 28.12 26.62 -4.03
C VAL A 673 28.98 26.87 -2.81
N ARG A 674 29.88 27.86 -2.92
CA ARG A 674 30.81 28.25 -1.86
C ARG A 674 30.51 29.68 -1.43
N GLN A 675 30.10 29.87 -0.17
CA GLN A 675 29.66 31.17 0.34
C GLN A 675 29.93 31.35 1.83
N TYR A 676 30.37 32.53 2.23
CA TYR A 676 30.31 32.92 3.64
C TYR A 676 28.86 33.11 4.17
N ASP A 677 27.90 33.30 3.26
CA ASP A 677 26.50 33.63 3.56
C ASP A 677 25.55 32.49 3.11
N LEU A 678 25.95 31.23 3.35
CA LEU A 678 25.34 30.03 2.77
C LEU A 678 23.94 29.75 3.35
N ARG A 679 22.98 29.53 2.44
CA ARG A 679 21.58 29.20 2.75
C ARG A 679 21.15 27.93 2.03
N PRO A 680 21.42 26.73 2.60
CA PRO A 680 21.14 25.46 1.92
C PRO A 680 19.66 25.23 1.57
N SER A 681 18.72 25.89 2.25
CA SER A 681 17.29 25.86 1.89
C SER A 681 17.01 26.39 0.48
N LYS A 682 17.94 27.18 -0.09
CA LYS A 682 17.87 27.78 -1.42
C LYS A 682 18.49 26.94 -2.55
N LEU A 683 18.89 25.71 -2.24
CA LEU A 683 19.54 24.78 -3.17
C LEU A 683 18.66 23.56 -3.54
N GLY A 684 17.38 23.58 -3.17
CA GLY A 684 16.45 22.45 -3.36
C GLY A 684 15.91 22.27 -4.79
N GLY A 685 15.30 21.11 -5.05
CA GLY A 685 14.56 20.83 -6.30
C GLY A 685 15.40 20.52 -7.54
N ASN A 686 16.71 20.80 -7.52
CA ASN A 686 17.59 20.50 -8.65
C ASN A 686 17.63 19.00 -8.98
N THR A 687 17.74 18.68 -10.26
CA THR A 687 17.89 17.32 -10.80
C THR A 687 19.13 17.27 -11.69
N VAL A 688 19.96 16.24 -11.51
CA VAL A 688 21.20 16.05 -12.27
C VAL A 688 21.21 14.66 -12.88
N THR A 689 21.64 14.56 -14.15
CA THR A 689 21.82 13.29 -14.86
C THR A 689 23.10 13.32 -15.70
N GLY A 690 24.20 12.80 -15.17
CA GLY A 690 25.48 12.68 -15.88
C GLY A 690 26.31 11.47 -15.47
N THR A 691 27.47 11.30 -16.10
CA THR A 691 28.51 10.32 -15.76
C THR A 691 29.33 10.74 -14.54
N GLY A 692 29.49 12.06 -14.33
CA GLY A 692 30.11 12.63 -13.14
C GLY A 692 29.24 12.55 -11.87
N ILE A 693 29.67 13.24 -10.82
CA ILE A 693 29.16 13.10 -9.45
C ILE A 693 27.79 13.78 -9.33
N ASN A 694 26.72 13.02 -9.14
CA ASN A 694 25.35 13.55 -9.06
C ASN A 694 25.02 14.08 -7.64
N ALA A 695 25.69 15.17 -7.23
CA ALA A 695 25.51 15.82 -5.91
C ALA A 695 25.59 17.36 -5.97
N ILE A 696 25.05 18.05 -4.96
CA ILE A 696 25.25 19.50 -4.75
C ILE A 696 26.41 19.69 -3.77
N PHE A 697 27.47 20.34 -4.23
CA PHE A 697 28.62 20.69 -3.40
C PHE A 697 28.35 22.00 -2.65
N VAL A 698 28.54 22.00 -1.33
CA VAL A 698 28.29 23.14 -0.43
C VAL A 698 29.49 23.45 0.45
N GLU A 699 29.87 24.72 0.53
CA GLU A 699 31.07 25.19 1.22
C GLU A 699 30.87 26.57 1.87
N GLY A 700 31.57 26.84 2.98
CA GLY A 700 31.59 28.14 3.65
C GLY A 700 30.79 28.17 4.97
N THR A 701 29.98 29.19 5.24
CA THR A 701 29.38 29.41 6.57
C THR A 701 27.84 29.51 6.51
N LEU A 702 27.14 28.77 7.37
CA LEU A 702 25.67 28.79 7.45
C LEU A 702 25.14 30.10 8.06
N VAL A 703 24.04 30.62 7.53
CA VAL A 703 23.33 31.79 8.10
C VAL A 703 21.83 31.52 8.34
N GLU A 704 21.45 30.24 8.40
CA GLU A 704 20.12 29.74 8.73
C GLU A 704 20.23 28.33 9.36
N ASP A 705 19.27 27.95 10.21
CA ASP A 705 19.21 26.59 10.76
C ASP A 705 18.99 25.58 9.63
N TRP A 706 19.84 24.55 9.54
CA TRP A 706 19.82 23.59 8.44
C TRP A 706 19.59 22.16 8.93
N THR A 707 18.46 21.57 8.55
CA THR A 707 18.27 20.11 8.57
C THR A 707 18.68 19.53 7.22
N VAL A 708 19.64 18.61 7.19
CA VAL A 708 20.10 17.95 5.95
C VAL A 708 18.96 17.13 5.35
N PRO A 709 18.56 17.34 4.08
CA PRO A 709 17.46 16.60 3.48
C PRO A 709 17.79 15.12 3.25
N THR A 710 16.90 14.23 3.69
CA THR A 710 16.99 12.76 3.45
C THR A 710 16.45 12.33 2.09
N THR A 711 15.91 13.27 1.28
CA THR A 711 15.30 12.99 -0.03
C THR A 711 15.62 14.09 -1.04
N GLY A 712 16.07 13.70 -2.23
CA GLY A 712 16.41 14.61 -3.32
C GLY A 712 17.81 14.34 -3.87
N MET A 713 18.43 15.37 -4.45
CA MET A 713 19.88 15.37 -4.70
C MET A 713 20.64 15.32 -3.37
N PRO A 714 21.68 14.47 -3.23
CA PRO A 714 22.54 14.46 -2.06
C PRO A 714 23.41 15.72 -1.99
N PHE A 715 23.77 16.12 -0.77
CA PHE A 715 24.72 17.19 -0.51
C PHE A 715 26.11 16.61 -0.21
N VAL A 716 27.14 17.25 -0.76
CA VAL A 716 28.55 17.01 -0.44
C VAL A 716 29.13 18.29 0.16
N VAL A 717 29.84 18.18 1.28
CA VAL A 717 30.62 19.30 1.82
C VAL A 717 31.93 19.40 1.04
N GLY A 718 32.14 20.52 0.33
CA GLY A 718 33.25 20.70 -0.61
C GLY A 718 34.60 21.06 0.04
N GLU A 719 35.57 21.47 -0.79
CA GLU A 719 37.01 21.57 -0.48
C GLU A 719 37.33 22.37 0.79
N ILE A 720 36.68 23.52 1.06
CA ILE A 720 36.98 24.33 2.27
C ILE A 720 36.12 23.99 3.50
N GLY A 721 35.25 22.98 3.42
CA GLY A 721 34.39 22.61 4.54
C GLY A 721 33.21 23.56 4.78
N LEU A 722 32.54 23.33 5.90
CA LEU A 722 31.32 24.02 6.33
C LEU A 722 31.42 24.49 7.80
N THR A 723 31.16 25.77 8.05
CA THR A 723 31.11 26.37 9.38
C THR A 723 29.66 26.60 9.82
N ILE A 724 29.35 26.19 11.03
CA ILE A 724 28.09 26.43 11.73
C ILE A 724 28.40 27.50 12.80
N PRO A 725 28.06 28.79 12.58
CA PRO A 725 28.45 29.88 13.48
C PRO A 725 27.57 29.93 14.74
N GLU A 726 28.00 30.71 15.74
CA GLU A 726 27.25 30.93 16.98
C GLU A 726 25.76 31.25 16.72
N GLY A 727 24.86 30.59 17.45
CA GLY A 727 23.42 30.80 17.34
C GLY A 727 22.71 30.08 16.18
N ILE A 728 23.43 29.37 15.30
CA ILE A 728 22.86 28.54 14.24
C ILE A 728 22.91 27.04 14.61
N ALA A 729 21.90 26.27 14.20
CA ALA A 729 21.83 24.83 14.38
C ALA A 729 21.89 24.05 13.05
N MET A 730 22.75 23.04 12.97
CA MET A 730 22.73 22.03 11.91
C MET A 730 22.24 20.69 12.48
N THR A 731 21.33 20.01 11.77
CA THR A 731 20.81 18.69 12.16
C THR A 731 20.97 17.69 11.02
N VAL A 732 21.59 16.54 11.32
CA VAL A 732 21.76 15.41 10.38
C VAL A 732 20.89 14.25 10.86
N LEU A 733 19.83 13.93 10.12
CA LEU A 733 18.77 13.00 10.54
C LEU A 733 19.20 11.53 10.45
N PRO A 734 18.57 10.61 11.21
CA PRO A 734 18.74 9.16 11.07
C PRO A 734 18.77 8.67 9.62
N GLY A 735 19.66 7.73 9.32
CA GLY A 735 19.81 7.14 7.97
C GLY A 735 20.46 8.06 6.93
N THR A 736 20.85 9.30 7.28
CA THR A 736 21.56 10.21 6.36
C THR A 736 23.00 9.74 6.15
N VAL A 737 23.42 9.70 4.89
CA VAL A 737 24.84 9.60 4.50
C VAL A 737 25.28 10.98 4.02
N LEU A 738 26.09 11.68 4.83
CA LEU A 738 26.69 12.97 4.47
C LEU A 738 28.09 12.74 3.92
N LYS A 739 28.37 13.27 2.72
CA LYS A 739 29.63 13.07 2.01
C LYS A 739 30.49 14.33 1.99
N PHE A 740 31.81 14.17 1.99
CA PHE A 740 32.82 15.25 2.07
C PHE A 740 33.83 15.16 0.92
N ASP A 741 34.44 16.27 0.50
CA ASP A 741 35.50 16.27 -0.53
C ASP A 741 36.83 15.66 -0.02
N GLN A 742 37.78 15.45 -0.93
CA GLN A 742 39.10 14.89 -0.62
C GLN A 742 40.11 16.03 -0.30
N HIS A 743 40.75 15.97 0.86
CA HIS A 743 41.78 16.95 1.27
C HIS A 743 43.07 16.79 0.46
N ALA A 744 43.40 17.77 -0.38
CA ALA A 744 44.74 17.86 -0.98
C ALA A 744 45.78 18.30 0.08
N GLU A 745 46.85 17.51 0.29
CA GLU A 745 47.86 17.82 1.33
C GLU A 745 48.47 19.22 1.13
N GLY A 746 48.25 20.10 2.11
CA GLY A 746 48.83 21.45 2.17
C GLY A 746 47.85 22.59 1.93
N PHE A 747 46.58 22.30 1.62
CA PHE A 747 45.51 23.30 1.62
C PHE A 747 44.91 23.50 3.02
N SER A 748 44.45 24.72 3.30
CA SER A 748 43.78 25.08 4.55
C SER A 748 42.87 26.29 4.30
N PRO A 749 41.60 26.29 4.76
CA PRO A 749 40.89 25.18 5.40
C PRO A 749 40.74 23.94 4.48
N ALA A 750 40.28 22.84 5.05
CA ALA A 750 40.16 21.53 4.40
C ALA A 750 38.70 21.02 4.51
N PRO A 751 38.30 19.95 3.80
CA PRO A 751 36.88 19.58 3.70
C PRO A 751 36.39 18.94 5.01
N GLY A 752 35.62 19.67 5.83
CA GLY A 752 35.09 19.16 7.10
C GLY A 752 34.04 20.06 7.73
N LEU A 753 33.74 19.87 9.01
CA LEU A 753 32.79 20.69 9.77
C LEU A 753 33.50 21.50 10.86
N THR A 754 33.18 22.80 10.95
CA THR A 754 33.58 23.68 12.07
C THR A 754 32.34 24.11 12.83
N VAL A 755 32.24 23.77 14.12
CA VAL A 755 31.05 23.93 14.96
C VAL A 755 31.32 25.02 16.01
N GLN A 756 30.67 26.16 15.86
CA GLN A 756 30.65 27.29 16.81
C GLN A 756 29.22 27.58 17.31
N GLY A 757 28.21 27.21 16.54
CA GLY A 757 26.82 27.09 16.95
C GLY A 757 26.52 25.70 17.52
N SER A 758 25.55 25.00 16.94
CA SER A 758 25.23 23.62 17.34
C SER A 758 25.16 22.64 16.17
N LEU A 759 25.69 21.44 16.37
CA LEU A 759 25.58 20.29 15.46
C LEU A 759 24.90 19.13 16.20
N SER A 760 23.75 18.70 15.69
CA SER A 760 22.98 17.57 16.23
C SER A 760 22.91 16.42 15.24
N VAL A 761 23.30 15.23 15.69
CA VAL A 761 23.29 13.99 14.89
C VAL A 761 22.58 12.88 15.67
N PRO A 762 21.24 12.93 15.81
CA PRO A 762 20.47 12.00 16.63
C PRO A 762 20.18 10.69 15.87
N GLY A 763 21.22 9.99 15.43
CA GLY A 763 21.10 8.70 14.74
C GLY A 763 20.57 7.58 15.65
N THR A 764 20.07 6.50 15.05
CA THR A 764 19.55 5.34 15.78
C THR A 764 20.28 4.04 15.40
N PHE A 765 20.09 2.97 16.16
CA PHE A 765 20.71 1.67 15.86
C PHE A 765 20.20 1.06 14.54
N ASP A 766 18.93 1.27 14.21
CA ASP A 766 18.32 0.76 12.97
C ASP A 766 18.62 1.68 11.77
N ASP A 767 18.64 3.00 11.99
CA ASP A 767 18.96 4.04 11.01
C ASP A 767 20.12 4.94 11.53
N PRO A 768 21.40 4.48 11.44
CA PRO A 768 22.56 5.26 11.86
C PRO A 768 22.86 6.40 10.88
N VAL A 769 23.63 7.39 11.31
CA VAL A 769 24.15 8.45 10.43
C VAL A 769 25.57 8.10 10.02
N VAL A 770 25.93 8.29 8.75
CA VAL A 770 27.29 8.05 8.26
C VAL A 770 27.90 9.30 7.65
N MET A 771 29.13 9.63 8.04
CA MET A 771 29.94 10.71 7.48
C MET A 771 31.21 10.14 6.86
N THR A 772 31.43 10.35 5.55
CA THR A 772 32.55 9.75 4.78
C THR A 772 32.95 10.63 3.59
N TYR A 773 34.05 10.35 2.89
CA TYR A 773 34.39 11.09 1.66
C TYR A 773 33.49 10.68 0.48
N TYR A 774 33.32 11.55 -0.53
CA TYR A 774 32.32 11.37 -1.59
C TYR A 774 32.54 10.12 -2.46
N ASN A 775 33.79 9.86 -2.82
CA ASN A 775 34.27 8.65 -3.52
C ASN A 775 34.11 7.34 -2.70
N ASP A 776 33.60 7.34 -1.47
CA ASP A 776 33.37 6.12 -0.70
C ASP A 776 32.15 5.37 -1.25
N THR A 777 32.38 4.48 -2.21
CA THR A 777 31.34 3.67 -2.86
C THR A 777 30.75 2.60 -1.94
N THR A 778 31.35 2.36 -0.76
CA THR A 778 30.90 1.32 0.17
C THR A 778 29.66 1.70 0.99
N VAL A 779 29.36 3.00 1.14
CA VAL A 779 28.19 3.52 1.88
C VAL A 779 27.51 4.66 1.11
N GLY A 780 26.18 4.70 1.16
CA GLY A 780 25.35 5.69 0.42
C GLY A 780 25.25 5.41 -1.09
N GLY A 781 25.98 4.43 -1.60
CA GLY A 781 26.09 4.13 -3.03
C GLY A 781 27.12 4.99 -3.74
N ASP A 782 27.34 4.63 -5.01
CA ASP A 782 28.11 5.46 -5.94
C ASP A 782 27.29 6.69 -6.35
N LEU A 783 27.96 7.84 -6.42
CA LEU A 783 27.39 9.11 -6.89
C LEU A 783 27.64 9.32 -8.40
N GLY A 784 28.54 8.55 -9.00
CA GLY A 784 28.98 8.61 -10.40
C GLY A 784 30.50 8.42 -10.50
N GLU A 785 30.98 7.89 -11.63
CA GLU A 785 32.39 7.59 -11.86
C GLU A 785 33.27 8.85 -11.88
N ALA A 786 33.69 9.31 -10.70
CA ALA A 786 34.94 10.05 -10.58
C ALA A 786 36.07 9.17 -11.15
N SER A 787 36.92 9.74 -12.01
CA SER A 787 37.79 8.99 -12.93
C SER A 787 39.04 8.37 -12.27
N GLY A 788 38.85 7.67 -11.15
CA GLY A 788 39.88 7.08 -10.32
C GLY A 788 39.32 6.17 -9.23
N GLU A 789 38.77 5.00 -9.61
CA GLU A 789 38.63 3.89 -8.67
C GLU A 789 39.99 3.59 -8.03
N LEU A 790 40.11 3.82 -6.72
CA LEU A 790 41.20 3.24 -5.94
C LEU A 790 41.02 1.70 -5.95
N PRO A 791 42.07 0.91 -6.26
CA PRO A 791 41.89 -0.53 -6.51
C PRO A 791 41.24 -1.26 -5.34
N PRO A 792 40.41 -2.31 -5.57
CA PRO A 792 39.78 -3.07 -4.50
C PRO A 792 40.80 -3.61 -3.47
N GLY A 793 40.73 -3.09 -2.24
CA GLY A 793 41.69 -3.36 -1.16
C GLY A 793 42.77 -2.30 -0.95
N TYR A 794 42.71 -1.16 -1.65
CA TYR A 794 43.53 0.02 -1.35
C TYR A 794 43.01 0.73 -0.09
N ILE A 795 43.73 0.57 1.02
CA ILE A 795 43.56 1.41 2.21
C ILE A 795 44.32 2.71 1.95
N PRO A 796 43.73 3.90 2.16
CA PRO A 796 44.48 5.15 2.02
C PRO A 796 45.58 5.26 3.09
N THR A 797 46.82 5.40 2.66
CA THR A 797 48.02 5.38 3.53
C THR A 797 48.68 6.74 3.76
N GLY A 798 48.03 7.84 3.32
CA GLY A 798 48.48 9.23 3.51
C GLY A 798 47.36 10.13 4.05
N ARG A 799 47.69 11.38 4.39
CA ARG A 799 46.70 12.37 4.89
C ARG A 799 46.02 13.16 3.76
N GLY A 800 46.44 12.90 2.50
CA GLY A 800 45.89 13.49 1.27
C GLY A 800 44.67 12.80 0.67
N ASP A 801 44.11 11.81 1.35
CA ASP A 801 43.04 10.94 0.83
C ASP A 801 41.80 10.90 1.73
N MET A 802 41.70 11.83 2.69
CA MET A 802 40.68 11.82 3.76
C MET A 802 40.16 13.21 4.08
N TRP A 803 38.93 13.31 4.58
CA TRP A 803 38.32 14.59 4.92
C TRP A 803 38.72 15.06 6.34
N GLN A 804 38.59 16.36 6.64
CA GLN A 804 39.15 17.02 7.83
C GLN A 804 38.50 16.55 9.16
N GLY A 805 37.34 15.88 9.13
CA GLY A 805 36.60 15.55 10.33
C GLY A 805 35.82 16.74 10.90
N ILE A 806 35.62 16.75 12.22
CA ILE A 806 34.77 17.72 12.92
C ILE A 806 35.59 18.50 13.95
N ILE A 807 35.60 19.83 13.85
CA ILE A 807 36.20 20.75 14.82
C ILE A 807 35.06 21.45 15.57
N VAL A 808 35.18 21.54 16.89
CA VAL A 808 34.24 22.24 17.79
C VAL A 808 35.03 23.27 18.57
N GLU A 809 34.65 24.54 18.43
CA GLU A 809 35.39 25.69 18.97
C GLU A 809 34.45 26.85 19.32
N ASN A 810 34.95 27.88 20.00
CA ASN A 810 34.23 29.12 20.31
C ASN A 810 32.83 28.88 20.94
N ALA A 811 32.78 28.07 22.00
CA ALA A 811 31.57 27.64 22.72
C ALA A 811 30.58 26.76 21.91
N GLY A 812 31.02 26.19 20.78
CA GLY A 812 30.21 25.29 19.97
C GLY A 812 29.73 24.03 20.70
N VAL A 813 28.54 23.55 20.32
CA VAL A 813 27.89 22.38 20.90
C VAL A 813 27.74 21.27 19.86
N PHE A 814 28.46 20.15 20.03
CA PHE A 814 28.31 18.96 19.17
C PHE A 814 27.67 17.82 19.96
N SER A 815 26.55 17.27 19.45
CA SER A 815 25.86 16.12 20.05
C SER A 815 25.60 15.05 18.99
N ALA A 816 26.01 13.81 19.22
CA ALA A 816 25.79 12.70 18.28
C ALA A 816 25.50 11.36 18.98
N ASP A 817 24.59 10.59 18.38
CA ASP A 817 24.24 9.22 18.74
C ASP A 817 24.14 8.37 17.46
N ASN A 818 24.61 7.11 17.51
CA ASN A 818 24.72 6.15 16.39
C ASN A 818 25.26 6.81 15.10
N LEU A 819 26.41 7.48 15.24
CA LEU A 819 27.15 8.11 14.15
C LEU A 819 28.38 7.29 13.78
N THR A 820 28.49 6.86 12.53
CA THR A 820 29.71 6.26 11.98
C THR A 820 30.51 7.32 11.21
N ILE A 821 31.73 7.64 11.66
CA ILE A 821 32.66 8.50 10.92
C ILE A 821 33.69 7.63 10.22
N ARG A 822 33.79 7.76 8.89
CA ARG A 822 34.68 6.94 8.05
C ARG A 822 35.67 7.81 7.30
N LYS A 823 36.89 7.30 7.12
CA LYS A 823 37.90 7.84 6.18
C LYS A 823 38.20 9.32 6.38
N ALA A 824 38.38 9.71 7.64
CA ALA A 824 38.65 11.08 8.09
C ALA A 824 40.01 11.21 8.79
N GLY A 825 40.57 12.42 8.84
CA GLY A 825 41.61 12.74 9.81
C GLY A 825 42.46 13.98 9.56
N THR A 826 42.89 14.61 10.66
CA THR A 826 43.83 15.74 10.69
C THR A 826 45.05 15.47 11.56
N ALA A 827 45.97 16.45 11.61
CA ALA A 827 46.99 16.54 12.65
C ALA A 827 46.42 16.61 14.10
N CYS A 828 45.15 16.98 14.27
CA CYS A 828 44.41 17.05 15.54
C CYS A 828 43.25 16.02 15.63
N GLY A 829 43.26 14.95 14.84
CA GLY A 829 42.34 13.82 14.98
C GLY A 829 41.12 13.81 14.04
N THR A 830 40.13 12.98 14.37
CA THR A 830 38.84 12.85 13.63
C THR A 830 37.76 13.79 14.18
N VAL A 831 37.70 13.94 15.52
CA VAL A 831 36.97 15.01 16.20
C VAL A 831 37.97 15.84 17.02
N CYS A 832 37.81 17.15 17.07
CA CYS A 832 38.65 18.05 17.87
C CYS A 832 37.79 19.09 18.59
N ALA A 833 37.99 19.26 19.89
CA ALA A 833 37.22 20.19 20.73
C ALA A 833 38.14 21.19 21.44
N LYS A 834 37.77 22.48 21.45
CA LYS A 834 38.62 23.60 21.87
C LYS A 834 37.84 24.69 22.61
N GLY A 835 38.43 25.30 23.64
CA GLY A 835 37.80 26.38 24.42
C GLY A 835 36.53 25.90 25.13
N GLU A 836 35.63 26.83 25.47
CA GLU A 836 34.37 26.63 26.21
C GLU A 836 33.31 25.72 25.51
N SER A 837 33.74 24.89 24.57
CA SER A 837 32.91 23.99 23.76
C SER A 837 32.31 22.83 24.54
N THR A 838 31.14 22.37 24.12
CA THR A 838 30.45 21.20 24.68
C THR A 838 30.39 20.06 23.66
N VAL A 839 30.88 18.87 24.00
CA VAL A 839 30.84 17.69 23.12
C VAL A 839 30.17 16.50 23.81
N ARG A 840 29.11 15.94 23.20
CA ARG A 840 28.27 14.88 23.77
C ARG A 840 28.10 13.76 22.76
N LEU A 841 28.88 12.71 22.91
CA LEU A 841 28.94 11.62 21.95
C LEU A 841 28.50 10.33 22.65
N GLY A 842 27.34 9.80 22.27
CA GLY A 842 26.89 8.47 22.64
C GLY A 842 27.62 7.41 21.81
N ALA A 843 26.85 6.45 21.28
CA ALA A 843 27.38 5.43 20.37
C ALA A 843 27.96 6.11 19.11
N VAL A 844 29.27 6.15 18.98
CA VAL A 844 29.99 6.66 17.81
C VAL A 844 31.03 5.63 17.42
N ASP A 845 30.99 5.21 16.16
CA ASP A 845 31.92 4.26 15.57
C ASP A 845 32.84 4.99 14.59
N LEU A 846 34.14 4.68 14.65
CA LEU A 846 35.16 5.32 13.84
C LEU A 846 35.86 4.24 13.00
N GLU A 847 35.81 4.38 11.67
CA GLU A 847 36.28 3.35 10.73
C GLU A 847 37.26 3.90 9.69
N GLU A 848 38.17 3.04 9.20
CA GLU A 848 39.05 3.28 8.03
C GLU A 848 39.74 4.66 8.02
N SER A 849 40.05 5.22 9.20
CA SER A 849 40.48 6.61 9.37
C SER A 849 41.96 6.72 9.77
N ALA A 850 42.74 7.50 9.03
CA ALA A 850 44.19 7.67 9.19
C ALA A 850 44.57 8.80 10.18
N ALA A 851 43.59 9.29 10.94
CA ALA A 851 43.85 10.14 12.09
C ALA A 851 44.68 9.38 13.14
N TRP A 852 45.73 10.03 13.65
CA TRP A 852 46.44 9.55 14.83
C TRP A 852 45.53 9.46 16.06
N TYR A 853 44.47 10.26 16.14
CA TYR A 853 43.61 10.34 17.33
C TYR A 853 42.13 10.38 16.92
N CYS A 854 41.30 9.62 17.61
CA CYS A 854 39.86 9.64 17.43
C CYS A 854 39.25 10.97 17.89
N LEU A 855 39.69 11.48 19.05
CA LEU A 855 39.25 12.76 19.63
C LEU A 855 40.47 13.52 20.19
N THR A 856 40.58 14.82 19.93
CA THR A 856 41.56 15.71 20.61
C THR A 856 40.84 16.75 21.45
N LEU A 857 41.32 16.94 22.68
CA LEU A 857 40.83 17.92 23.63
C LEU A 857 41.89 19.02 23.87
N GLU A 858 41.43 20.26 23.83
CA GLU A 858 42.13 21.47 24.29
C GLU A 858 41.48 22.01 25.59
N PRO A 859 42.04 23.06 26.23
CA PRO A 859 41.48 23.71 27.42
C PRO A 859 40.00 24.12 27.29
N ASP A 860 39.38 24.34 28.46
CA ASP A 860 38.01 24.78 28.75
C ASP A 860 36.87 23.87 28.24
N VAL A 861 37.16 22.72 27.63
CA VAL A 861 36.15 21.83 27.03
C VAL A 861 35.33 21.05 28.08
N THR A 862 34.03 20.93 27.85
CA THR A 862 33.15 20.05 28.66
C THR A 862 32.47 18.98 27.80
N GLY A 863 32.18 17.80 28.37
CA GLY A 863 31.54 16.75 27.57
C GLY A 863 31.61 15.31 28.07
N TYR A 864 31.11 14.40 27.22
CA TYR A 864 31.27 12.95 27.36
C TYR A 864 31.46 12.27 26.00
N PHE A 865 32.13 11.11 25.99
CA PHE A 865 32.27 10.24 24.83
C PHE A 865 32.08 8.76 25.23
N HIS A 866 31.11 8.08 24.61
CA HIS A 866 30.63 6.73 24.95
C HIS A 866 30.53 5.81 23.71
N GLY A 867 31.57 5.81 22.86
CA GLY A 867 31.63 5.04 21.61
C GLY A 867 32.74 3.99 21.57
N SER A 868 33.04 3.51 20.36
CA SER A 868 34.15 2.59 20.09
C SER A 868 35.29 3.28 19.34
N VAL A 869 36.54 3.02 19.72
CA VAL A 869 37.75 3.62 19.10
C VAL A 869 38.68 2.55 18.52
N ASP A 870 38.11 1.44 18.04
CA ASP A 870 38.85 0.24 17.65
C ASP A 870 39.80 0.42 16.44
N THR A 871 39.70 1.50 15.67
CA THR A 871 40.47 1.67 14.40
C THR A 871 41.33 2.94 14.26
N CYS A 872 41.55 3.74 15.32
CA CYS A 872 42.50 4.89 15.27
C CYS A 872 43.80 4.59 16.03
N GLU A 873 44.91 5.23 15.62
CA GLU A 873 46.26 4.79 16.04
C GLU A 873 46.57 5.06 17.53
N PHE A 874 46.06 6.15 18.13
CA PHE A 874 46.41 6.60 19.49
C PHE A 874 45.25 7.16 20.35
N GLY A 875 43.98 6.80 20.08
CA GLY A 875 42.85 7.08 20.98
C GLY A 875 42.52 8.58 21.19
N ILE A 876 42.46 9.04 22.44
CA ILE A 876 42.14 10.45 22.80
C ILE A 876 43.42 11.24 23.12
N ARG A 877 43.59 12.42 22.51
CA ARG A 877 44.74 13.32 22.71
C ARG A 877 44.41 14.52 23.60
N ARG A 878 45.44 15.02 24.29
CA ARG A 878 45.55 16.39 24.80
C ARG A 878 46.76 17.06 24.14
N ASP A 879 46.59 18.24 23.55
CA ASP A 879 47.69 18.93 22.85
C ASP A 879 48.16 20.24 23.51
N VAL A 880 47.32 20.83 24.37
CA VAL A 880 47.60 22.08 25.12
C VAL A 880 47.33 21.85 26.62
N PHE A 881 47.63 22.83 27.46
CA PHE A 881 47.38 22.77 28.91
C PHE A 881 45.88 22.68 29.19
N ILE A 882 45.47 21.74 30.05
CA ILE A 882 44.13 21.70 30.65
C ILE A 882 44.21 22.42 31.99
N ASP A 883 43.34 23.40 32.10
CA ASP A 883 42.93 24.27 33.21
C ASP A 883 42.05 23.55 34.26
N SER A 884 41.55 24.34 35.23
CA SER A 884 40.62 23.90 36.27
C SER A 884 39.14 23.93 35.85
N GLU A 885 38.78 24.25 34.61
CA GLU A 885 37.40 24.46 34.13
C GLU A 885 36.94 23.34 33.18
N THR A 886 37.86 22.73 32.43
CA THR A 886 37.68 21.53 31.58
C THR A 886 37.02 20.38 32.37
N ARG A 887 35.95 19.78 31.84
CA ARG A 887 35.22 18.65 32.46
C ARG A 887 34.79 17.63 31.41
N PHE A 888 35.66 16.66 31.11
CA PHE A 888 35.40 15.66 30.08
C PHE A 888 35.39 14.22 30.62
N ASP A 889 34.35 13.47 30.27
CA ASP A 889 34.09 12.09 30.70
C ASP A 889 34.35 11.08 29.57
N ALA A 890 35.16 10.06 29.87
CA ALA A 890 35.44 8.94 28.95
C ALA A 890 35.20 7.57 29.62
N ARG A 891 34.37 7.51 30.67
CA ARG A 891 34.16 6.33 31.53
C ARG A 891 33.33 5.20 30.89
N SER A 892 32.97 5.27 29.61
CA SER A 892 32.26 4.21 28.87
C SER A 892 32.68 4.09 27.41
N VAL A 893 33.98 4.22 27.14
CA VAL A 893 34.60 4.02 25.81
C VAL A 893 35.10 2.58 25.66
N GLN A 894 34.88 1.96 24.50
CA GLN A 894 35.59 0.74 24.09
C GLN A 894 36.91 1.12 23.40
N TRP A 895 38.04 0.79 24.03
CA TRP A 895 39.39 1.24 23.64
C TRP A 895 40.14 0.30 22.67
N GLY A 896 39.45 -0.67 22.06
CA GLY A 896 40.05 -1.68 21.19
C GLY A 896 41.09 -2.61 21.84
N ASP A 897 41.73 -3.41 21.01
CA ASP A 897 42.75 -4.41 21.42
C ASP A 897 44.10 -3.78 21.85
N GLY A 898 44.25 -2.44 21.77
CA GLY A 898 45.53 -1.73 21.93
C GLY A 898 46.13 -1.73 23.34
N GLY A 899 45.36 -2.08 24.37
CA GLY A 899 45.77 -2.06 25.77
C GLY A 899 45.40 -0.77 26.52
N PRO A 900 45.65 -0.69 27.84
CA PRO A 900 45.21 0.43 28.66
C PRO A 900 46.14 1.65 28.55
N PRO A 901 45.60 2.88 28.70
CA PRO A 901 46.39 4.12 28.75
C PRO A 901 47.65 4.05 29.60
N GLY A 902 48.81 4.10 28.94
CA GLY A 902 50.12 4.18 29.58
C GLY A 902 50.95 2.89 29.59
N PHE A 903 50.44 1.76 29.10
CA PHE A 903 51.26 0.57 28.84
C PHE A 903 51.62 0.46 27.34
N ASN A 904 52.85 0.05 27.04
CA ASN A 904 53.34 -0.21 25.67
C ASN A 904 53.19 0.96 24.67
N GLU A 905 53.52 2.18 25.12
CA GLU A 905 53.60 3.40 24.30
C GLU A 905 52.26 3.94 23.74
N ASN A 906 51.11 3.44 24.21
CA ASN A 906 49.79 3.96 23.81
C ASN A 906 48.77 4.04 24.97
N PRO A 907 47.79 4.95 24.87
CA PRO A 907 48.04 6.39 24.74
C PRO A 907 48.85 6.91 25.92
N GLN A 908 50.00 7.55 25.64
CA GLN A 908 50.75 8.28 26.67
C GLN A 908 50.24 9.71 26.81
N LEU A 909 49.95 10.14 28.04
CA LEU A 909 49.66 11.54 28.38
C LEU A 909 50.95 12.39 28.31
N TRP A 910 51.39 12.73 27.09
CA TRP A 910 52.58 13.56 26.87
C TRP A 910 52.42 14.98 27.42
N ASN A 911 53.55 15.54 27.91
CA ASN A 911 53.70 16.93 28.35
C ASN A 911 52.73 17.45 29.44
N VAL A 912 52.02 16.58 30.17
CA VAL A 912 51.12 17.03 31.24
C VAL A 912 51.90 17.68 32.39
N ARG A 913 51.69 18.98 32.55
CA ARG A 913 51.74 19.65 33.86
C ARG A 913 50.30 19.78 34.34
N PHE A 914 50.09 19.49 35.62
CA PHE A 914 48.81 19.73 36.30
C PHE A 914 48.88 21.09 37.01
N GLU A 915 47.84 21.90 36.82
CA GLU A 915 47.40 22.85 37.83
C GLU A 915 46.40 22.14 38.75
N TYR A 916 46.06 22.72 39.91
CA TYR A 916 45.12 22.07 40.85
C TYR A 916 43.69 22.04 40.27
N ASP A 917 42.91 21.02 40.63
CA ASP A 917 41.49 20.82 40.29
C ASP A 917 41.08 20.61 38.81
N ALA A 918 42.03 20.47 37.89
CA ALA A 918 41.79 19.95 36.54
C ALA A 918 41.23 18.50 36.56
N ARG A 919 40.13 18.21 35.85
CA ARG A 919 39.52 16.86 35.79
C ARG A 919 39.25 16.34 34.38
N LEU A 920 39.88 15.21 34.06
CA LEU A 920 39.64 14.37 32.88
C LEU A 920 39.46 12.94 33.38
N ASP A 921 38.23 12.45 33.44
CA ASP A 921 37.90 11.17 34.08
C ASP A 921 38.05 10.01 33.07
N VAL A 922 39.27 9.46 32.98
CA VAL A 922 39.59 8.25 32.19
C VAL A 922 39.70 7.05 33.12
N TYR A 923 38.80 6.08 32.98
CA TYR A 923 38.82 4.82 33.72
C TYR A 923 39.10 3.61 32.79
N PRO A 924 39.83 2.56 33.25
CA PRO A 924 40.47 1.61 32.34
C PRO A 924 39.60 0.41 31.90
N TRP A 925 39.51 0.25 30.58
CA TRP A 925 39.77 -1.00 29.83
C TRP A 925 38.94 -2.28 30.14
N ARG A 926 37.96 -2.56 29.26
CA ARG A 926 37.56 -3.93 28.90
C ARG A 926 38.63 -4.51 27.95
N GLY A 927 39.30 -5.61 28.30
CA GLY A 927 40.22 -6.26 27.36
C GLY A 927 40.90 -7.58 27.76
N VAL A 928 40.40 -8.30 28.76
CA VAL A 928 40.71 -9.74 28.90
C VAL A 928 39.46 -10.54 28.61
N ALA A 929 39.56 -11.48 27.68
CA ALA A 929 38.46 -12.39 27.36
C ALA A 929 38.21 -13.34 28.55
N ASN A 930 37.14 -13.08 29.30
CA ASN A 930 36.08 -14.04 29.62
C ASN A 930 34.89 -13.34 30.31
N GLU A 931 33.74 -13.32 29.63
CA GLU A 931 32.37 -13.10 30.15
C GLU A 931 32.07 -11.75 30.86
N VAL A 932 31.74 -10.75 30.02
CA VAL A 932 30.71 -9.69 30.18
C VAL A 932 30.54 -8.99 31.55
N PRO A 933 30.88 -7.68 31.63
CA PRO A 933 30.08 -6.70 32.37
C PRO A 933 29.02 -6.06 31.45
N LEU A 934 27.78 -5.89 31.94
CA LEU A 934 26.57 -5.52 31.18
C LEU A 934 26.76 -4.44 30.09
N VAL A 935 26.51 -4.79 28.82
CA VAL A 935 26.64 -3.92 27.62
C VAL A 935 25.45 -2.95 27.45
N ARG A 936 24.45 -3.04 28.33
CA ARG A 936 23.29 -2.15 28.39
C ARG A 936 22.87 -2.06 29.85
N ALA A 937 22.43 -0.90 30.30
CA ALA A 937 21.62 -0.85 31.51
C ALA A 937 20.42 -1.81 31.31
N PRO A 938 20.24 -2.84 32.16
CA PRO A 938 19.17 -3.78 31.96
C PRO A 938 17.85 -3.05 32.19
N THR A 939 16.97 -3.12 31.19
CA THR A 939 15.59 -2.63 31.33
C THR A 939 15.00 -3.31 32.58
N PRO A 940 14.49 -2.55 33.57
CA PRO A 940 13.88 -3.16 34.74
C PRO A 940 12.70 -4.02 34.29
N VAL A 941 12.80 -5.32 34.55
CA VAL A 941 11.73 -6.30 34.40
C VAL A 941 11.56 -6.92 35.77
N ALA A 942 10.50 -6.52 36.46
CA ALA A 942 10.08 -7.16 37.69
C ALA A 942 9.75 -8.65 37.43
N ALA A 943 9.96 -9.48 38.45
CA ALA A 943 9.34 -10.78 38.47
C ALA A 943 7.84 -10.56 38.74
N ALA A 944 7.00 -10.92 37.78
CA ALA A 944 5.55 -10.78 37.90
C ALA A 944 5.06 -11.48 39.18
N VAL A 945 4.37 -10.75 40.05
CA VAL A 945 3.67 -11.34 41.19
C VAL A 945 2.53 -12.19 40.65
N ASP A 946 2.30 -13.39 41.21
CA ASP A 946 1.34 -14.36 40.69
C ASP A 946 -0.14 -13.99 41.04
N GLY A 947 -0.51 -12.71 40.88
CA GLY A 947 -1.88 -12.19 40.90
C GLY A 947 -2.64 -12.29 42.23
N VAL A 948 -1.94 -12.55 43.34
CA VAL A 948 -2.52 -12.68 44.68
C VAL A 948 -1.69 -11.89 45.68
N CYS A 949 -2.15 -10.69 46.02
CA CYS A 949 -1.59 -9.92 47.12
C CYS A 949 -1.68 -10.71 48.44
N SER A 950 -0.57 -10.76 49.17
CA SER A 950 -0.42 -11.39 50.48
C SER A 950 -0.16 -10.35 51.56
N ASP A 951 -0.43 -10.67 52.82
CA ASP A 951 -0.21 -9.77 53.96
C ASP A 951 1.28 -9.41 54.10
N VAL A 952 2.17 -10.38 53.80
CA VAL A 952 3.61 -10.15 53.68
C VAL A 952 4.15 -10.65 52.33
N LEU A 953 4.96 -9.83 51.68
CA LEU A 953 5.83 -10.19 50.56
C LEU A 953 7.29 -10.19 51.02
N PHE A 954 7.98 -11.31 50.88
CA PHE A 954 9.40 -11.45 51.18
C PHE A 954 10.23 -11.32 49.90
N VAL A 955 11.06 -10.29 49.79
CA VAL A 955 11.95 -10.08 48.63
C VAL A 955 13.38 -10.44 49.04
N GLY A 956 13.92 -11.50 48.43
CA GLY A 956 15.23 -12.05 48.76
C GLY A 956 16.28 -11.80 47.68
N MET A 957 17.51 -11.53 48.12
CA MET A 957 18.68 -11.34 47.25
C MET A 957 19.79 -12.34 47.59
N MET A 958 20.00 -13.31 46.69
CA MET A 958 21.08 -14.29 46.74
C MET A 958 22.48 -13.65 46.85
N GLY A 959 23.48 -14.40 47.31
CA GLY A 959 24.86 -13.91 47.33
C GLY A 959 25.66 -14.20 46.07
N SER A 960 26.83 -13.55 45.95
CA SER A 960 27.81 -13.77 44.88
C SER A 960 28.16 -15.26 44.73
N GLY A 961 27.93 -15.83 43.56
CA GLY A 961 28.15 -17.24 43.24
C GLY A 961 27.04 -18.20 43.67
N GLU A 962 25.90 -17.72 44.18
CA GLU A 962 24.70 -18.56 44.40
C GLU A 962 23.79 -18.68 43.16
N ARG A 963 24.03 -17.89 42.10
CA ARG A 963 23.27 -17.95 40.84
C ARG A 963 23.57 -19.25 40.07
N SER A 964 22.54 -20.05 39.84
CA SER A 964 22.62 -21.34 39.12
C SER A 964 22.09 -21.19 37.69
N SER A 965 22.73 -21.86 36.73
CA SER A 965 22.32 -21.89 35.31
C SER A 965 21.01 -22.65 35.03
N SER A 966 20.25 -23.00 36.07
CA SER A 966 19.00 -23.77 35.98
C SER A 966 17.89 -23.31 36.95
N ASN A 967 18.11 -22.25 37.73
CA ASN A 967 17.13 -21.78 38.70
C ASN A 967 16.09 -20.86 38.07
N THR A 968 14.81 -21.13 38.36
CA THR A 968 13.70 -20.16 38.27
C THR A 968 13.39 -19.53 39.63
N ASP A 969 14.31 -19.65 40.59
CA ASP A 969 14.16 -19.24 41.98
C ASP A 969 15.47 -18.58 42.45
N PHE A 970 15.44 -17.26 42.53
CA PHE A 970 16.62 -16.41 42.70
C PHE A 970 16.89 -16.00 44.16
N LEU A 971 16.21 -16.65 45.13
CA LEU A 971 16.47 -16.44 46.56
C LEU A 971 17.83 -16.98 47.01
N GLY A 972 18.52 -17.80 46.20
CA GLY A 972 19.77 -18.47 46.61
C GLY A 972 19.54 -19.54 47.68
N SER A 973 20.63 -19.92 48.37
CA SER A 973 20.59 -21.01 49.37
C SER A 973 20.42 -20.49 50.80
N ARG A 974 21.13 -19.41 51.15
CA ARG A 974 21.16 -18.88 52.53
C ARG A 974 19.92 -18.05 52.86
N VAL A 975 19.51 -17.16 51.96
CA VAL A 975 18.31 -16.33 52.15
C VAL A 975 17.03 -17.17 52.14
N ARG A 976 17.02 -18.34 51.49
CA ARG A 976 15.92 -19.32 51.65
C ARG A 976 15.76 -19.80 53.08
N GLU A 977 16.85 -20.04 53.81
CA GLU A 977 16.76 -20.44 55.22
C GLU A 977 16.34 -19.27 56.13
N ILE A 978 16.62 -18.02 55.74
CA ILE A 978 16.02 -16.81 56.36
C ILE A 978 14.50 -16.78 56.10
N LEU A 979 14.05 -17.01 54.86
CA LEU A 979 12.63 -17.12 54.50
C LEU A 979 11.92 -18.25 55.29
N VAL A 980 12.56 -19.42 55.43
CA VAL A 980 12.04 -20.53 56.25
C VAL A 980 11.93 -20.12 57.72
N GLY A 981 12.94 -19.42 58.27
CA GLY A 981 12.88 -18.87 59.63
C GLY A 981 11.73 -17.89 59.83
N ALA A 982 11.61 -16.92 58.92
CA ALA A 982 10.56 -15.90 58.94
C ALA A 982 9.16 -16.53 58.85
N SER A 983 8.89 -17.31 57.79
CA SER A 983 7.57 -17.94 57.59
C SER A 983 7.18 -18.90 58.73
N GLN A 984 8.12 -19.66 59.30
CA GLN A 984 7.86 -20.48 60.49
C GLN A 984 7.52 -19.62 61.72
N ALA A 985 8.11 -18.44 61.85
CA ALA A 985 7.85 -17.52 62.95
C ALA A 985 6.47 -16.83 62.84
N TYR A 986 5.94 -16.58 61.64
CA TYR A 986 4.56 -16.10 61.43
C TYR A 986 3.48 -17.18 61.61
N VAL A 987 3.76 -18.43 61.25
CA VAL A 987 2.80 -19.55 61.33
C VAL A 987 2.84 -20.27 62.69
N GLY A 988 3.96 -20.20 63.42
CA GLY A 988 4.23 -21.05 64.56
C GLY A 988 3.62 -20.65 65.92
N ASP A 989 2.94 -19.49 66.03
CA ASP A 989 2.59 -18.94 67.35
C ASP A 989 1.24 -19.40 67.95
N GLY A 990 0.41 -20.08 67.15
CA GLY A 990 -0.88 -20.63 67.58
C GLY A 990 -1.98 -19.59 67.83
N THR A 991 -1.75 -18.33 67.50
CA THR A 991 -2.72 -17.22 67.58
C THR A 991 -3.00 -16.56 66.22
N THR A 992 -2.09 -16.67 65.25
CA THR A 992 -2.26 -16.16 63.88
C THR A 992 -2.44 -17.28 62.84
N ASN A 993 -3.69 -17.60 62.49
CA ASN A 993 -4.01 -18.54 61.40
C ASN A 993 -4.15 -17.88 60.02
N ASP A 994 -4.21 -16.54 59.96
CA ASP A 994 -4.73 -15.78 58.81
C ASP A 994 -3.71 -14.81 58.21
N VAL A 995 -2.40 -15.05 58.35
CA VAL A 995 -1.33 -14.27 57.69
C VAL A 995 -0.83 -15.04 56.46
N SER A 996 -1.09 -14.49 55.27
CA SER A 996 -0.61 -15.00 53.99
C SER A 996 0.80 -14.47 53.66
N PHE A 997 1.60 -15.31 53.00
CA PHE A 997 3.04 -15.07 52.83
C PHE A 997 3.49 -15.51 51.42
N ASN A 998 3.98 -14.55 50.63
CA ASN A 998 4.60 -14.80 49.32
C ASN A 998 6.10 -14.49 49.38
N ALA A 999 6.88 -15.03 48.44
CA ALA A 999 8.30 -14.72 48.33
C ALA A 999 8.76 -14.63 46.87
N ILE A 1000 9.60 -13.63 46.58
CA ILE A 1000 10.22 -13.38 45.27
C ILE A 1000 11.73 -13.27 45.47
N GLY A 1001 12.51 -13.89 44.57
CA GLY A 1001 13.94 -13.66 44.47
C GLY A 1001 14.25 -12.71 43.31
N ILE A 1002 15.14 -11.74 43.51
CA ILE A 1002 15.60 -10.85 42.44
C ILE A 1002 16.62 -11.59 41.57
N ASP A 1003 16.36 -11.76 40.26
CA ASP A 1003 17.40 -12.20 39.33
C ASP A 1003 18.30 -11.04 38.95
N TYR A 1004 19.56 -11.10 39.36
CA TYR A 1004 20.58 -10.08 39.14
C TYR A 1004 21.96 -10.70 38.93
N GLU A 1005 22.96 -9.92 38.57
CA GLU A 1005 24.34 -10.31 38.32
C GLU A 1005 25.12 -10.71 39.62
N ALA A 1006 24.64 -11.76 40.29
CA ALA A 1006 25.25 -12.35 41.48
C ALA A 1006 26.49 -13.23 41.14
N ASN A 1007 27.45 -12.70 40.38
CA ASN A 1007 28.61 -13.43 39.88
C ASN A 1007 29.56 -13.88 41.02
N ALA A 1008 30.27 -15.00 40.82
CA ALA A 1008 31.25 -15.50 41.79
C ALA A 1008 32.57 -14.73 41.70
N VAL A 1009 33.09 -14.24 42.83
CA VAL A 1009 34.31 -13.41 42.86
C VAL A 1009 35.58 -14.26 43.07
N PRO A 1010 36.66 -14.09 42.28
CA PRO A 1010 37.89 -14.89 42.40
C PRO A 1010 38.65 -14.79 43.74
N ILE A 1011 38.34 -13.75 44.53
CA ILE A 1011 38.88 -13.44 45.87
C ILE A 1011 39.09 -14.67 46.76
N LEU A 1012 38.18 -15.65 46.70
CA LEU A 1012 38.11 -16.73 47.68
C LEU A 1012 39.01 -17.95 47.37
N GLN A 1013 39.59 -18.07 46.15
CA GLN A 1013 40.32 -19.29 45.74
C GLN A 1013 41.56 -19.12 44.84
N THR A 1014 41.90 -17.93 44.32
CA THR A 1014 43.00 -17.79 43.35
C THR A 1014 44.41 -17.90 43.99
N PRO A 1015 45.21 -18.94 43.69
CA PRO A 1015 46.51 -19.12 44.35
C PRO A 1015 47.57 -18.15 43.84
N GLY A 1016 48.21 -17.41 44.74
CA GLY A 1016 49.37 -16.55 44.42
C GLY A 1016 49.06 -15.07 44.20
N LEU A 1017 47.80 -14.63 44.31
CA LEU A 1017 47.50 -13.20 44.42
C LEU A 1017 47.89 -12.68 45.81
N SER A 1018 48.56 -11.53 45.84
CA SER A 1018 48.85 -10.78 47.07
C SER A 1018 47.57 -10.18 47.68
N PRO A 1019 47.61 -9.62 48.91
CA PRO A 1019 46.44 -8.97 49.51
C PRO A 1019 45.86 -7.86 48.62
N TRP A 1020 46.75 -7.12 47.97
CA TRP A 1020 46.40 -6.02 47.06
C TRP A 1020 45.82 -6.54 45.73
N GLY A 1021 46.33 -7.65 45.19
CA GLY A 1021 45.71 -8.31 44.03
C GLY A 1021 44.34 -8.94 44.33
N GLN A 1022 44.09 -9.34 45.59
CA GLN A 1022 42.77 -9.76 46.05
C GLN A 1022 41.82 -8.55 46.21
N LEU A 1023 42.32 -7.40 46.68
CA LEU A 1023 41.60 -6.12 46.69
C LEU A 1023 41.26 -5.60 45.27
N GLU A 1024 42.15 -5.76 44.28
CA GLU A 1024 41.89 -5.37 42.88
C GLU A 1024 40.77 -6.23 42.24
N ALA A 1025 40.70 -7.52 42.58
CA ALA A 1025 39.67 -8.45 42.09
C ALA A 1025 38.24 -8.11 42.56
N VAL A 1026 38.10 -7.23 43.54
CA VAL A 1026 36.81 -6.68 44.04
C VAL A 1026 36.07 -5.88 42.97
N SER A 1027 36.78 -5.35 41.96
CA SER A 1027 36.20 -4.70 40.79
C SER A 1027 35.06 -5.50 40.11
N ASN A 1028 35.11 -6.84 40.16
CA ASN A 1028 34.06 -7.72 39.61
C ASN A 1028 32.89 -8.01 40.58
N TYR A 1029 33.01 -7.63 41.85
CA TYR A 1029 31.95 -7.78 42.87
C TYR A 1029 30.98 -6.60 42.87
N VAL A 1030 31.49 -5.40 42.56
CA VAL A 1030 30.74 -4.14 42.70
C VAL A 1030 29.61 -3.98 41.66
N PRO A 1031 29.80 -4.24 40.34
CA PRO A 1031 28.74 -4.12 39.35
C PRO A 1031 27.52 -5.00 39.64
N GLY A 1032 27.74 -6.20 40.18
CA GLY A 1032 26.65 -7.10 40.57
C GLY A 1032 25.80 -6.55 41.71
N ALA A 1033 26.41 -5.93 42.74
CA ALA A 1033 25.65 -5.28 43.80
C ALA A 1033 24.83 -4.09 43.26
N TRP A 1034 25.34 -3.36 42.27
CA TRP A 1034 24.66 -2.24 41.61
C TRP A 1034 23.49 -2.68 40.72
N ASP A 1035 23.67 -3.69 39.87
CA ASP A 1035 22.58 -4.32 39.08
C ASP A 1035 21.46 -4.84 40.00
N GLY A 1036 21.82 -5.50 41.10
CA GLY A 1036 20.86 -5.93 42.11
C GLY A 1036 20.09 -4.78 42.77
N SER A 1037 20.75 -3.65 43.03
CA SER A 1037 20.14 -2.47 43.67
C SER A 1037 19.03 -1.86 42.81
N VAL A 1038 19.30 -1.65 41.51
CA VAL A 1038 18.32 -1.06 40.57
C VAL A 1038 17.10 -1.97 40.39
N ARG A 1039 17.33 -3.29 40.27
CA ARG A 1039 16.24 -4.28 40.13
C ARG A 1039 15.39 -4.38 41.39
N LEU A 1040 15.99 -4.25 42.57
CA LEU A 1040 15.25 -4.22 43.83
C LEU A 1040 14.32 -2.99 43.90
N ILE A 1041 14.80 -1.81 43.51
CA ILE A 1041 13.98 -0.58 43.47
C ILE A 1041 12.78 -0.79 42.54
N ALA A 1042 13.00 -1.24 41.31
CA ALA A 1042 11.90 -1.49 40.36
C ALA A 1042 10.90 -2.58 40.84
N GLN A 1043 11.38 -3.64 41.53
CA GLN A 1043 10.51 -4.65 42.11
C GLN A 1043 9.70 -4.11 43.31
N LEU A 1044 10.26 -3.19 44.09
CA LEU A 1044 9.55 -2.49 45.17
C LEU A 1044 8.46 -1.58 44.60
N GLU A 1045 8.77 -0.83 43.54
CA GLU A 1045 7.79 0.01 42.83
C GLU A 1045 6.61 -0.83 42.31
N GLU A 1046 6.87 -1.94 41.61
CA GLU A 1046 5.80 -2.80 41.08
C GLU A 1046 4.98 -3.47 42.21
N ALA A 1047 5.63 -3.99 43.26
CA ALA A 1047 4.92 -4.61 44.38
C ALA A 1047 4.04 -3.60 45.15
N VAL A 1048 4.52 -2.37 45.35
CA VAL A 1048 3.73 -1.30 45.99
C VAL A 1048 2.61 -0.81 45.06
N ALA A 1049 2.84 -0.73 43.75
CA ALA A 1049 1.83 -0.34 42.78
C ALA A 1049 0.70 -1.38 42.62
N GLU A 1050 1.01 -2.68 42.63
CA GLU A 1050 0.02 -3.76 42.53
C GLU A 1050 -0.71 -3.99 43.86
N CYS A 1051 0.04 -4.10 44.97
CA CYS A 1051 -0.47 -4.61 46.25
C CYS A 1051 -0.31 -3.67 47.45
N GLY A 1052 0.43 -2.56 47.36
CA GLY A 1052 0.62 -1.63 48.48
C GLY A 1052 -0.71 -1.08 49.04
N ALA A 1053 -1.70 -0.85 48.16
CA ALA A 1053 -3.05 -0.42 48.54
C ALA A 1053 -3.88 -1.48 49.29
N THR A 1054 -3.46 -2.75 49.35
CA THR A 1054 -4.12 -3.79 50.16
C THR A 1054 -3.63 -3.82 51.60
N GLY A 1055 -2.58 -3.05 51.93
CA GLY A 1055 -1.88 -3.13 53.21
C GLY A 1055 -0.74 -4.14 53.24
N GLN A 1056 -0.39 -4.77 52.11
CA GLN A 1056 0.77 -5.66 52.00
C GLN A 1056 2.04 -4.99 52.53
N LYS A 1057 2.74 -5.69 53.43
CA LYS A 1057 4.04 -5.29 53.96
C LYS A 1057 5.18 -6.05 53.28
N ILE A 1058 6.28 -5.37 53.03
CA ILE A 1058 7.46 -5.92 52.37
C ILE A 1058 8.54 -6.22 53.41
N VAL A 1059 9.14 -7.41 53.32
CA VAL A 1059 10.25 -7.86 54.15
C VAL A 1059 11.43 -8.17 53.23
N LEU A 1060 12.59 -7.57 53.49
CA LEU A 1060 13.78 -7.72 52.66
C LEU A 1060 14.81 -8.65 53.33
N ALA A 1061 15.51 -9.47 52.54
CA ALA A 1061 16.60 -10.28 53.06
C ALA A 1061 17.71 -10.50 52.03
N GLY A 1062 18.97 -10.25 52.40
CA GLY A 1062 20.12 -10.37 51.50
C GLY A 1062 21.29 -11.07 52.14
N TYR A 1063 22.13 -11.70 51.31
CA TYR A 1063 23.40 -12.31 51.71
C TYR A 1063 24.56 -11.72 50.91
N SER A 1064 25.64 -11.31 51.58
CA SER A 1064 26.88 -10.86 50.93
C SER A 1064 26.60 -9.74 49.91
N GLN A 1065 26.87 -9.96 48.63
CA GLN A 1065 26.54 -9.05 47.53
C GLN A 1065 25.05 -8.61 47.50
N GLY A 1066 24.13 -9.51 47.88
CA GLY A 1066 22.70 -9.21 47.98
C GLY A 1066 22.35 -8.41 49.23
N ALA A 1067 23.15 -8.50 50.30
CA ALA A 1067 23.02 -7.62 51.47
C ALA A 1067 23.51 -6.19 51.14
N TRP A 1068 24.62 -6.06 50.41
CA TRP A 1068 25.06 -4.78 49.83
C TRP A 1068 23.94 -4.18 48.97
N ALA A 1069 23.40 -4.93 48.00
CA ALA A 1069 22.37 -4.43 47.09
C ALA A 1069 21.13 -3.88 47.82
N ILE A 1070 20.66 -4.56 48.87
CA ILE A 1070 19.59 -4.05 49.74
C ILE A 1070 20.03 -2.78 50.48
N HIS A 1071 21.20 -2.79 51.12
CA HIS A 1071 21.72 -1.64 51.87
C HIS A 1071 21.81 -0.38 51.00
N ALA A 1072 22.36 -0.51 49.79
CA ALA A 1072 22.56 0.59 48.86
C ALA A 1072 21.25 1.10 48.24
N ALA A 1073 20.32 0.21 47.87
CA ALA A 1073 19.00 0.59 47.38
C ALA A 1073 18.17 1.31 48.47
N LEU A 1074 18.18 0.80 49.71
CA LEU A 1074 17.47 1.41 50.83
C LEU A 1074 17.99 2.82 51.14
N ASN A 1075 19.32 3.00 51.17
CA ASN A 1075 19.95 4.30 51.40
C ASN A 1075 19.57 5.32 50.31
N PHE A 1076 19.50 4.89 49.04
CA PHE A 1076 19.00 5.72 47.93
C PHE A 1076 17.52 6.12 48.12
N LEU A 1077 16.69 5.22 48.63
CA LEU A 1077 15.27 5.50 48.89
C LEU A 1077 15.04 6.48 50.06
N GLU A 1078 15.90 6.53 51.09
CA GLU A 1078 15.81 7.61 52.11
C GLU A 1078 16.26 8.95 51.55
N ALA A 1079 17.39 8.99 50.86
CA ALA A 1079 17.95 10.25 50.36
C ALA A 1079 17.18 10.86 49.16
N SER A 1080 16.17 10.14 48.64
CA SER A 1080 15.19 10.61 47.65
C SER A 1080 13.79 10.88 48.25
N ASP A 1081 13.64 10.86 49.59
CA ASP A 1081 12.36 11.00 50.31
C ASP A 1081 11.26 10.01 49.81
N SER A 1082 11.67 8.80 49.40
CA SER A 1082 10.77 7.87 48.69
C SER A 1082 9.72 7.21 49.59
N PRO A 1083 8.42 7.24 49.22
CA PRO A 1083 7.34 6.64 50.01
C PRO A 1083 7.41 5.10 50.07
N LEU A 1084 8.23 4.45 49.23
CA LEU A 1084 8.42 2.99 49.26
C LEU A 1084 8.92 2.49 50.62
N LEU A 1085 9.62 3.32 51.40
CA LEU A 1085 10.09 2.99 52.74
C LEU A 1085 8.95 2.69 53.73
N GLU A 1086 7.76 3.30 53.58
CA GLU A 1086 6.61 3.07 54.48
C GLU A 1086 6.03 1.64 54.36
N HIS A 1087 6.25 1.00 53.22
CA HIS A 1087 5.83 -0.37 52.95
C HIS A 1087 6.79 -1.43 53.53
N ILE A 1088 8.01 -1.04 53.93
CA ILE A 1088 9.04 -1.96 54.42
C ILE A 1088 8.89 -2.18 55.93
N ALA A 1089 8.60 -3.42 56.33
CA ALA A 1089 8.30 -3.84 57.70
C ALA A 1089 9.40 -4.70 58.34
N GLY A 1090 10.52 -4.91 57.66
CA GLY A 1090 11.69 -5.59 58.22
C GLY A 1090 12.78 -5.85 57.19
N VAL A 1091 14.05 -5.81 57.61
CA VAL A 1091 15.21 -6.07 56.74
C VAL A 1091 16.21 -7.00 57.44
N ALA A 1092 16.66 -8.06 56.75
CA ALA A 1092 17.72 -8.95 57.21
C ALA A 1092 18.97 -8.83 56.33
N LEU A 1093 20.07 -8.39 56.94
CA LEU A 1093 21.37 -8.22 56.27
C LEU A 1093 22.37 -9.28 56.76
N LEU A 1094 22.58 -10.34 55.97
CA LEU A 1094 23.54 -11.40 56.28
C LEU A 1094 24.90 -11.11 55.62
N ALA A 1095 25.96 -11.04 56.43
CA ALA A 1095 27.34 -10.84 55.98
C ALA A 1095 27.52 -9.64 55.03
N ASP A 1096 26.93 -8.50 55.42
CA ASP A 1096 26.88 -7.25 54.66
C ASP A 1096 28.25 -6.57 54.47
N PRO A 1097 28.71 -6.36 53.22
CA PRO A 1097 29.94 -5.62 52.91
C PRO A 1097 29.92 -4.14 53.31
N LEU A 1098 28.75 -3.49 53.30
CA LEU A 1098 28.57 -2.08 53.67
C LEU A 1098 28.31 -1.88 55.18
N ARG A 1099 28.42 -2.95 55.98
CA ARG A 1099 28.20 -2.90 57.42
C ARG A 1099 29.06 -1.82 58.09
N PHE A 1100 28.44 -0.74 58.57
CA PHE A 1100 29.12 0.28 59.36
C PHE A 1100 28.82 0.09 60.85
N HIS A 1101 29.84 -0.09 61.68
CA HIS A 1101 29.70 -0.38 63.12
C HIS A 1101 29.17 0.81 63.94
N GLY A 1102 29.14 2.02 63.35
CA GLY A 1102 28.50 3.19 63.92
C GLY A 1102 26.97 3.22 63.77
N LEU A 1103 26.38 2.35 62.93
CA LEU A 1103 24.93 2.17 62.86
C LEU A 1103 24.47 1.27 64.01
N ASN A 1104 23.46 1.70 64.76
CA ASN A 1104 22.90 0.94 65.90
C ASN A 1104 21.94 -0.19 65.44
N ILE A 1105 22.29 -0.89 64.37
CA ILE A 1105 21.55 -2.03 63.82
C ILE A 1105 21.84 -3.27 64.68
N THR A 1106 20.80 -4.08 64.97
CA THR A 1106 20.94 -5.23 65.86
C THR A 1106 21.70 -6.37 65.16
N ASN A 1107 22.97 -6.61 65.53
CA ASN A 1107 23.71 -7.80 65.11
C ASN A 1107 23.32 -9.01 65.99
N THR A 1108 22.82 -10.07 65.37
CA THR A 1108 22.48 -11.34 66.04
C THR A 1108 23.68 -12.28 66.23
N GLY A 1109 24.87 -11.90 65.75
CA GLY A 1109 26.11 -12.65 65.89
C GLY A 1109 26.74 -12.65 67.31
N VAL A 1110 27.67 -13.58 67.55
CA VAL A 1110 28.24 -13.88 68.89
C VAL A 1110 29.37 -12.92 69.32
N ALA A 1111 29.52 -11.77 68.65
CA ALA A 1111 30.59 -10.80 68.89
C ALA A 1111 30.18 -9.37 68.46
N SER A 1112 31.03 -8.38 68.75
CA SER A 1112 30.94 -7.02 68.21
C SER A 1112 32.00 -6.79 67.11
N PRO A 1113 31.75 -7.22 65.87
CA PRO A 1113 32.65 -6.99 64.74
C PRO A 1113 32.73 -5.52 64.31
N GLY A 1114 33.86 -5.12 63.72
CA GLY A 1114 34.08 -3.80 63.11
C GLY A 1114 33.58 -3.72 61.67
N ASP A 1115 33.96 -2.68 60.93
CA ASP A 1115 33.34 -2.36 59.64
C ASP A 1115 33.51 -3.44 58.55
N GLY A 1116 32.52 -3.52 57.67
CA GLY A 1116 32.51 -4.39 56.50
C GLY A 1116 33.54 -3.97 55.45
N PHE A 1117 33.85 -4.89 54.56
CA PHE A 1117 34.95 -4.75 53.60
C PHE A 1117 34.74 -3.59 52.62
N ALA A 1118 33.51 -3.38 52.16
CA ALA A 1118 33.18 -2.24 51.30
C ALA A 1118 33.22 -0.92 52.08
N ALA A 1119 32.65 -0.89 53.29
CA ALA A 1119 32.72 0.28 54.16
C ALA A 1119 34.19 0.70 54.48
N THR A 1120 35.08 -0.28 54.65
CA THR A 1120 36.47 -0.04 55.08
C THR A 1120 37.43 0.31 53.93
N PHE A 1121 37.34 -0.39 52.79
CA PHE A 1121 38.35 -0.32 51.73
C PHE A 1121 37.85 0.32 50.42
N ILE A 1122 36.53 0.38 50.21
CA ILE A 1122 35.93 0.85 48.96
C ILE A 1122 35.41 2.29 49.09
N GLY A 1123 34.90 2.65 50.27
CA GLY A 1123 34.66 4.04 50.70
C GLY A 1123 33.95 4.91 49.66
N SER A 1124 34.65 5.94 49.17
CA SER A 1124 34.12 6.95 48.24
C SER A 1124 33.66 6.42 46.87
N ALA A 1125 33.87 5.15 46.52
CA ALA A 1125 33.19 4.56 45.36
C ALA A 1125 31.65 4.47 45.54
N GLY A 1126 31.13 4.66 46.77
CA GLY A 1126 29.72 4.97 47.00
C GLY A 1126 29.24 6.24 46.28
N ILE A 1127 30.14 7.21 45.99
CA ILE A 1127 29.84 8.40 45.18
C ILE A 1127 29.78 8.04 43.69
N ALA A 1128 30.65 7.15 43.21
CA ALA A 1128 30.60 6.65 41.83
C ALA A 1128 29.30 5.89 41.53
N TYR A 1129 28.77 5.16 42.52
CA TYR A 1129 27.44 4.55 42.46
C TYR A 1129 26.32 5.59 42.31
N MET A 1130 26.42 6.77 42.92
CA MET A 1130 25.41 7.83 42.80
C MET A 1130 25.33 8.40 41.39
N ASP A 1131 26.47 8.70 40.76
CA ASP A 1131 26.46 9.24 39.41
C ASP A 1131 26.13 8.17 38.36
N TRP A 1132 26.42 6.89 38.65
CA TRP A 1132 25.92 5.75 37.86
C TRP A 1132 24.41 5.54 38.00
N LEU A 1133 23.83 5.66 39.21
CA LEU A 1133 22.38 5.59 39.40
C LEU A 1133 21.64 6.72 38.68
N LYS A 1134 22.11 7.96 38.77
CA LYS A 1134 21.54 9.13 38.06
C LYS A 1134 21.54 8.94 36.54
N SER A 1135 22.55 8.26 35.99
CA SER A 1135 22.67 7.95 34.56
C SER A 1135 22.04 6.60 34.14
N SER A 1136 21.38 5.90 35.07
CA SER A 1136 20.70 4.63 34.82
C SER A 1136 19.22 4.81 34.43
N ALA A 1137 18.46 3.72 34.37
CA ALA A 1137 17.02 3.72 34.08
C ALA A 1137 16.16 4.55 35.08
N LEU A 1138 16.72 4.95 36.23
CA LEU A 1138 16.06 5.77 37.24
C LEU A 1138 15.98 7.27 36.89
N ALA A 1139 16.61 7.72 35.80
CA ALA A 1139 16.55 9.12 35.33
C ALA A 1139 15.12 9.61 34.95
N GLY A 1140 14.12 8.72 34.95
CA GLY A 1140 12.70 9.05 34.78
C GLY A 1140 11.93 9.28 36.10
N ILE A 1141 12.60 9.22 37.25
CA ILE A 1141 11.98 9.40 38.59
C ILE A 1141 12.24 10.83 39.08
N ASP A 1142 11.17 11.52 39.51
CA ASP A 1142 11.27 12.88 40.07
C ASP A 1142 12.18 12.91 41.31
N GLY A 1143 13.13 13.86 41.33
CA GLY A 1143 14.00 14.15 42.48
C GLY A 1143 15.41 13.57 42.45
N VAL A 1144 15.70 12.58 41.59
CA VAL A 1144 16.98 11.83 41.56
C VAL A 1144 18.23 12.72 41.41
N ASP A 1145 18.14 13.82 40.66
CA ASP A 1145 19.24 14.78 40.46
C ASP A 1145 19.70 15.47 41.76
N ASN A 1146 18.82 15.60 42.75
CA ASN A 1146 19.08 16.36 43.99
C ASN A 1146 19.57 15.48 45.16
N VAL A 1147 19.70 14.17 44.95
CA VAL A 1147 20.04 13.20 45.99
C VAL A 1147 21.51 13.33 46.41
N THR A 1148 21.75 13.63 47.70
CA THR A 1148 23.10 13.73 48.29
C THR A 1148 23.24 12.77 49.47
N MET A 1149 24.02 11.69 49.27
CA MET A 1149 24.23 10.64 50.26
C MET A 1149 25.65 10.73 50.84
N SER A 1150 25.75 10.64 52.17
CA SER A 1150 27.03 10.47 52.86
C SER A 1150 27.48 9.01 52.78
N GLU A 1151 28.79 8.75 52.68
CA GLU A 1151 29.37 7.46 52.26
C GLU A 1151 28.92 6.21 53.05
N PHE A 1152 28.38 6.37 54.26
CA PHE A 1152 27.95 5.26 55.15
C PHE A 1152 26.55 5.49 55.78
N SER A 1153 25.64 6.16 55.06
CA SER A 1153 24.24 6.32 55.50
C SER A 1153 23.40 5.05 55.31
N TYR A 1154 22.35 4.90 56.11
CA TYR A 1154 21.36 3.82 56.05
C TYR A 1154 20.05 4.34 56.63
N PRO A 1155 18.86 3.96 56.11
CA PRO A 1155 17.62 4.62 56.50
C PRO A 1155 17.34 4.63 57.99
N SER A 1156 17.32 5.84 58.54
CA SER A 1156 17.07 6.13 59.95
C SER A 1156 15.71 5.58 60.43
N SER A 1157 14.72 5.60 59.53
CA SER A 1157 13.38 5.01 59.71
C SER A 1157 13.35 3.48 59.70
N LEU A 1158 14.43 2.82 59.27
CA LEU A 1158 14.56 1.36 59.22
C LEU A 1158 15.60 0.79 60.19
N VAL A 1159 16.43 1.59 60.87
CA VAL A 1159 17.45 1.05 61.82
C VAL A 1159 16.83 0.11 62.86
N ASP A 1160 15.72 0.51 63.49
CA ASP A 1160 14.97 -0.32 64.44
C ASP A 1160 14.17 -1.47 63.77
N LYS A 1161 14.05 -1.45 62.43
CA LYS A 1161 13.44 -2.51 61.62
C LYS A 1161 14.46 -3.48 60.99
N THR A 1162 15.76 -3.24 61.19
CA THR A 1162 16.83 -4.00 60.54
C THR A 1162 17.56 -4.89 61.54
N VAL A 1163 17.67 -6.17 61.18
CA VAL A 1163 18.51 -7.16 61.86
C VAL A 1163 19.66 -7.55 60.95
N GLN A 1164 20.84 -7.69 61.52
CA GLN A 1164 22.06 -8.05 60.81
C GLN A 1164 22.62 -9.32 61.41
N LEU A 1165 23.33 -10.11 60.60
CA LEU A 1165 24.15 -11.21 61.10
C LEU A 1165 25.53 -11.12 60.45
N CYS A 1166 26.51 -10.76 61.27
CA CYS A 1166 27.93 -10.85 60.93
C CYS A 1166 28.64 -11.67 62.02
N SER A 1167 29.27 -12.77 61.60
CA SER A 1167 30.13 -13.59 62.47
C SER A 1167 31.49 -12.94 62.62
N GLY A 1168 32.01 -12.86 63.86
CA GLY A 1168 33.31 -12.26 64.13
C GLY A 1168 34.43 -12.96 63.36
N GLY A 1169 35.19 -12.19 62.57
CA GLY A 1169 36.21 -12.69 61.65
C GLY A 1169 35.74 -13.03 60.24
N ASP A 1170 34.46 -12.87 59.88
CA ASP A 1170 34.03 -12.93 58.47
C ASP A 1170 34.68 -11.77 57.68
N ALA A 1171 35.54 -12.13 56.72
CA ALA A 1171 36.35 -11.16 55.96
C ALA A 1171 35.54 -10.14 55.14
N VAL A 1172 34.25 -10.41 54.91
CA VAL A 1172 33.36 -9.55 54.10
C VAL A 1172 32.65 -8.51 54.97
N CYS A 1173 32.26 -8.85 56.20
CA CYS A 1173 31.48 -7.97 57.09
C CYS A 1173 32.19 -7.53 58.38
N ASP A 1174 33.42 -8.03 58.63
CA ASP A 1174 34.27 -7.69 59.77
C ASP A 1174 35.76 -7.58 59.37
N THR A 1175 36.18 -6.41 58.91
CA THR A 1175 37.59 -6.15 58.61
C THR A 1175 38.46 -6.00 59.86
N SER A 1176 37.88 -5.83 61.06
CA SER A 1176 38.64 -5.60 62.30
C SER A 1176 39.55 -6.78 62.65
N TYR A 1177 39.13 -8.00 62.32
CA TYR A 1177 39.93 -9.21 62.47
C TYR A 1177 41.20 -9.23 61.59
N ILE A 1178 41.18 -8.46 60.49
CA ILE A 1178 42.21 -8.42 59.44
C ILE A 1178 43.12 -7.20 59.63
N LEU A 1179 42.56 -6.07 60.04
CA LEU A 1179 43.25 -4.80 60.29
C LEU A 1179 43.81 -4.64 61.72
N ASP A 1180 43.59 -5.60 62.62
CA ASP A 1180 44.29 -5.69 63.90
C ASP A 1180 45.81 -5.58 63.68
N SER A 1181 46.43 -4.56 64.28
CA SER A 1181 47.86 -4.25 64.11
C SER A 1181 48.79 -5.38 64.57
N SER A 1182 48.31 -6.32 65.40
CA SER A 1182 49.04 -7.52 65.79
C SER A 1182 48.99 -8.65 64.74
N ARG A 1183 48.11 -8.52 63.72
CA ARG A 1183 47.79 -9.55 62.71
C ARG A 1183 48.05 -9.12 61.27
N ILE A 1184 48.23 -7.82 61.03
CA ILE A 1184 48.47 -7.23 59.70
C ILE A 1184 49.70 -7.84 58.97
N GLY A 1185 50.68 -8.40 59.69
CA GLY A 1185 51.80 -9.17 59.13
C GLY A 1185 51.45 -10.59 58.65
N GLN A 1186 50.19 -11.01 58.75
CA GLN A 1186 49.65 -12.31 58.34
C GLN A 1186 48.33 -12.14 57.55
N ILE A 1187 48.17 -11.00 56.88
CA ILE A 1187 46.90 -10.53 56.33
C ILE A 1187 46.28 -11.54 55.33
N ASP A 1188 47.08 -12.16 54.45
CA ASP A 1188 46.63 -13.21 53.52
C ASP A 1188 45.96 -14.39 54.24
N SER A 1189 46.61 -14.93 55.29
CA SER A 1189 46.10 -16.08 56.02
C SER A 1189 44.88 -15.74 56.90
N ASN A 1190 44.79 -14.49 57.37
CA ASN A 1190 43.61 -14.02 58.13
C ASN A 1190 42.42 -13.76 57.20
N PHE A 1191 42.65 -13.18 56.01
CA PHE A 1191 41.64 -13.01 54.98
C PHE A 1191 41.13 -14.38 54.48
N ALA A 1192 42.02 -15.33 54.19
CA ALA A 1192 41.66 -16.69 53.81
C ALA A 1192 40.88 -17.44 54.92
N ALA A 1193 41.20 -17.21 56.20
CA ALA A 1193 40.44 -17.77 57.32
C ALA A 1193 39.02 -17.18 57.40
N GLY A 1194 38.88 -15.85 57.24
CA GLY A 1194 37.59 -15.16 57.25
C GLY A 1194 36.71 -15.46 56.05
N SER A 1195 37.31 -15.70 54.87
CA SER A 1195 36.65 -16.29 53.70
C SER A 1195 36.00 -17.64 54.03
N GLY A 1196 36.69 -18.49 54.80
CA GLY A 1196 36.15 -19.74 55.31
C GLY A 1196 34.95 -19.58 56.25
N ILE A 1197 34.92 -18.50 57.05
CA ILE A 1197 33.78 -18.15 57.92
C ILE A 1197 32.59 -17.69 57.07
N HIS A 1198 32.79 -16.81 56.08
CA HIS A 1198 31.75 -16.24 55.22
C HIS A 1198 30.84 -17.31 54.58
N GLY A 1199 31.44 -18.40 54.10
CA GLY A 1199 30.68 -19.50 53.49
C GLY A 1199 29.87 -20.37 54.48
N SER A 1200 30.10 -20.26 55.80
CA SER A 1200 29.83 -21.32 56.78
C SER A 1200 28.60 -21.15 57.68
N TYR A 1201 27.88 -20.03 57.61
CA TYR A 1201 26.69 -19.74 58.43
C TYR A 1201 25.70 -20.92 58.47
N SER A 1202 25.36 -21.38 59.68
CA SER A 1202 24.55 -22.58 59.85
C SER A 1202 23.06 -22.32 59.66
N THR A 1203 22.32 -23.35 59.25
CA THR A 1203 20.85 -23.31 59.11
C THR A 1203 20.12 -22.86 60.37
N GLY A 1204 20.72 -23.05 61.56
CA GLY A 1204 20.16 -22.54 62.83
C GLY A 1204 20.25 -21.02 62.94
N GLU A 1205 21.41 -20.45 62.63
CA GLU A 1205 21.64 -19.00 62.65
C GLU A 1205 20.82 -18.28 61.57
N LEU A 1206 20.77 -18.85 60.35
CA LEU A 1206 19.97 -18.31 59.24
C LEU A 1206 18.46 -18.27 59.58
N ARG A 1207 17.92 -19.33 60.18
CA ARG A 1207 16.52 -19.37 60.62
C ARG A 1207 16.26 -18.47 61.83
N HIS A 1208 17.23 -18.29 62.72
CA HIS A 1208 17.11 -17.35 63.84
C HIS A 1208 17.04 -15.89 63.34
N LEU A 1209 17.92 -15.49 62.42
CA LEU A 1209 17.87 -14.18 61.75
C LEU A 1209 16.52 -13.96 61.06
N GLY A 1210 16.00 -14.98 60.37
CA GLY A 1210 14.66 -14.94 59.79
C GLY A 1210 13.54 -14.80 60.82
N ALA A 1211 13.67 -15.46 61.98
CA ALA A 1211 12.66 -15.42 63.03
C ALA A 1211 12.63 -14.08 63.80
N GLU A 1212 13.74 -13.33 63.89
CA GLU A 1212 13.75 -12.01 64.54
C GLU A 1212 12.92 -10.98 63.76
N LEU A 1213 12.86 -11.07 62.42
CA LEU A 1213 12.00 -10.24 61.57
C LEU A 1213 10.51 -10.28 61.99
N ARG A 1214 10.07 -11.37 62.63
CA ARG A 1214 8.69 -11.55 63.11
C ARG A 1214 8.27 -10.45 64.09
N PHE A 1215 9.14 -10.06 65.01
CA PHE A 1215 8.79 -9.05 66.03
C PHE A 1215 8.56 -7.67 65.43
N ILE A 1216 9.18 -7.41 64.28
CA ILE A 1216 9.16 -6.13 63.59
C ILE A 1216 7.84 -6.02 62.80
N ALA A 1217 7.59 -6.90 61.84
CA ALA A 1217 6.40 -6.78 61.00
C ALA A 1217 5.07 -7.12 61.71
N LEU A 1218 5.06 -8.01 62.72
CA LEU A 1218 3.83 -8.24 63.52
C LEU A 1218 3.40 -7.02 64.35
N SER A 1219 4.25 -5.99 64.49
CA SER A 1219 3.89 -4.72 65.12
C SER A 1219 3.27 -3.72 64.15
N GLU A 1220 3.49 -3.87 62.84
CA GLU A 1220 2.98 -2.98 61.78
C GLU A 1220 1.84 -3.58 60.94
N ALA A 1221 1.60 -4.90 61.05
CA ALA A 1221 0.54 -5.62 60.35
C ALA A 1221 -0.72 -5.85 61.23
N ARG A 1222 -0.93 -5.01 62.26
CA ARG A 1222 -2.06 -5.07 63.21
C ARG A 1222 -2.67 -3.70 63.48
#